data_AF-A0A2M7AFG4-F1
#
_entry.id   AF-A0A2M7AFG4-F1
#
_cell.length_a   1.000
_cell.length_b   1.000
_cell.length_c   1.000
_cell.angle_alpha   90.00
_cell.angle_beta   90.00
_cell.angle_gamma   90.00
#
_symmetry.space_group_name_H-M   'P 1'
#
loop_
_entity.id
_entity.type
_entity.pdbx_description
1 polymer ?
#
loop_
_entity_poly.entity_id
_entity_poly.type
_entity_poly.pdbx_seq_one_letter_code
_entity_poly.pdbx_strand_id
1 'polypeptide(L)'
;MVILLIVCGLFLYALPQAAAADEGGVLFHASFDQGMDADTARGDAKAVVQGKDIDGDAPTLVEGVYGKSAHINCRGLMYKAPGNLNPESGSITFWFQPVDWEGSDDLMHNLFGTEMQSKCHIIIYRYFRTDKPTGGIFGKFAFYLRGGDPEDASHSLVIPTTQISDTWKRGEWRHIAATWGKREARLYVDGMLAGEAHGKLPSDKPQWFFISNNSCGKSGVANLIDEFRVYDRVLELRQIAAEYGRGRRALAHRQAETVGALPAPEELGKRVKVGSLLQDSLKSLFVRVDASELPIENLSALRVRMDARTEEGRIVAQVEDLVSSDLGVTQARLSLETAPPGSYKLVVVIEDDKKSKVAMWSKQFDKPDAPWLGNDIGKSSDPVKPFVPVRVQGGKVHVWGKRYEVANQLILNQAVVQPDPNAAIHRVVKRFHQEAPLLAAPVRLVGTFGAATLKFDAGAVKSIDAKPTHALFQAMSQQGPITANTALRFDDDSVITADIALEFAQPTDIRDLRLEIPLKSEYCRWMNWTNLDGHRDASGAGAIPDGQGIVWKGVFHPLLWLGDDYRGFGYFCDSSAGWTGELTDPDRVLIRRDGETTTIVLRLIPEARAMKEAWKTKISFLATPARPLPPKWRGMSLGGNFSVRHVPYKEGCPMHVVYWWTSAFFESGQDHFSSPRTDTLRLDAIKEAITANGEEPISHVFYT
;
A
#
# COMPACT_ATOMS: atom_id res chain seq x y z
N MET A 1 26.14 56.02 16.93
CA MET A 1 26.70 55.81 15.58
C MET A 1 27.89 54.87 15.74
N VAL A 2 27.96 53.64 15.24
CA VAL A 2 27.22 52.91 14.19
C VAL A 2 27.17 51.44 14.59
N ILE A 3 26.04 50.79 14.29
CA ILE A 3 25.68 49.39 14.52
C ILE A 3 26.37 48.51 13.46
N LEU A 4 26.98 47.39 13.86
CA LEU A 4 27.50 46.38 12.94
C LEU A 4 26.51 45.21 12.85
N LEU A 5 25.90 45.07 11.67
CA LEU A 5 24.96 44.01 11.29
C LEU A 5 25.71 42.67 11.07
N ILE A 6 25.25 41.63 11.76
CA ILE A 6 25.55 40.22 11.45
C ILE A 6 24.49 39.75 10.46
N VAL A 7 24.88 39.48 9.22
CA VAL A 7 24.04 38.86 8.20
C VAL A 7 24.19 37.34 8.32
N CYS A 8 23.19 36.68 8.89
CA CYS A 8 23.01 35.24 8.79
C CYS A 8 22.63 34.87 7.35
N GLY A 9 23.50 34.12 6.67
CA GLY A 9 23.18 33.47 5.41
C GLY A 9 22.21 32.31 5.63
N LEU A 10 20.93 32.56 5.35
CA LEU A 10 19.90 31.54 5.17
C LEU A 10 20.21 30.74 3.90
N PHE A 11 20.78 29.55 4.05
CA PHE A 11 20.71 28.52 3.02
C PHE A 11 19.26 28.01 2.95
N LEU A 12 18.49 28.58 2.02
CA LEU A 12 17.25 28.00 1.52
C LEU A 12 17.58 26.64 0.90
N TYR A 13 17.42 25.57 1.67
CA TYR A 13 17.13 24.27 1.08
C TYR A 13 15.74 24.37 0.46
N ALA A 14 15.69 24.60 -0.85
CA ALA A 14 14.52 24.29 -1.65
C ALA A 14 14.29 22.77 -1.54
N LEU A 15 13.53 22.37 -0.52
CA LEU A 15 12.89 21.06 -0.49
C LEU A 15 12.07 20.94 -1.78
N PRO A 16 12.06 19.76 -2.44
CA PRO A 16 11.20 19.56 -3.59
C PRO A 16 9.78 19.82 -3.09
N GLN A 17 9.21 20.92 -3.59
CA GLN A 17 7.79 21.18 -3.52
C GLN A 17 7.16 19.89 -4.03
N ALA A 18 6.45 19.15 -3.18
CA ALA A 18 5.60 18.07 -3.62
C ALA A 18 4.60 18.74 -4.55
N ALA A 19 4.96 18.75 -5.84
CA ALA A 19 4.20 19.37 -6.89
C ALA A 19 2.79 18.80 -6.83
N ALA A 20 1.83 19.67 -7.17
CA ALA A 20 0.44 19.34 -7.39
C ALA A 20 0.27 17.92 -7.94
N ALA A 21 -0.78 17.23 -7.50
CA ALA A 21 -1.20 15.94 -8.07
C ALA A 21 -0.96 15.97 -9.58
N ASP A 22 0.05 15.21 -10.01
CA ASP A 22 0.68 15.23 -11.32
C ASP A 22 -0.33 15.51 -12.45
N GLU A 23 -0.35 16.76 -12.96
CA GLU A 23 -1.05 17.15 -14.21
C GLU A 23 -0.41 16.51 -15.45
N GLY A 24 0.59 15.64 -15.27
CA GLY A 24 1.12 14.78 -16.31
C GLY A 24 0.00 14.01 -17.01
N GLY A 25 -0.10 14.23 -18.31
CA GLY A 25 -0.99 13.48 -19.18
C GLY A 25 -2.35 14.10 -19.46
N VAL A 26 -2.67 15.33 -19.02
CA VAL A 26 -3.91 16.00 -19.44
C VAL A 26 -3.86 16.28 -20.95
N LEU A 27 -4.89 15.83 -21.68
CA LEU A 27 -5.14 16.12 -23.09
C LEU A 27 -6.11 17.30 -23.26
N PHE A 28 -7.08 17.41 -22.38
CA PHE A 28 -8.17 18.37 -22.45
C PHE A 28 -8.70 18.65 -21.04
N HIS A 29 -8.93 19.92 -20.71
CA HIS A 29 -9.57 20.36 -19.46
C HIS A 29 -10.45 21.58 -19.74
N ALA A 30 -11.73 21.46 -19.40
CA ALA A 30 -12.67 22.56 -19.34
C ALA A 30 -13.21 22.66 -17.89
N SER A 31 -12.70 23.64 -17.15
CA SER A 31 -13.20 24.04 -15.81
C SER A 31 -14.57 24.70 -15.91
N PHE A 32 -14.82 25.44 -17.00
CA PHE A 32 -15.96 26.33 -17.18
C PHE A 32 -15.95 27.61 -16.32
N ASP A 33 -14.81 27.98 -15.73
CA ASP A 33 -14.68 29.22 -14.96
C ASP A 33 -14.81 30.48 -15.83
N GLN A 34 -14.30 30.42 -17.07
CA GLN A 34 -14.20 31.57 -17.97
C GLN A 34 -15.13 31.47 -19.20
N GLY A 35 -15.81 30.34 -19.41
CA GLY A 35 -16.67 30.13 -20.57
C GLY A 35 -16.79 28.66 -20.96
N MET A 36 -17.24 28.41 -22.19
CA MET A 36 -17.44 27.05 -22.71
C MET A 36 -16.20 26.47 -23.38
N ASP A 37 -15.22 27.30 -23.77
CA ASP A 37 -13.96 26.82 -24.33
C ASP A 37 -13.13 26.08 -23.26
N ALA A 38 -12.28 25.14 -23.69
CA ALA A 38 -11.37 24.44 -22.79
C ALA A 38 -10.23 25.34 -22.32
N ASP A 39 -9.88 25.28 -21.04
CA ASP A 39 -8.73 25.97 -20.45
C ASP A 39 -7.40 25.37 -20.93
N THR A 40 -7.36 24.05 -21.08
CA THR A 40 -6.23 23.30 -21.61
C THR A 40 -6.69 22.35 -22.71
N ALA A 41 -6.03 22.36 -23.86
CA ALA A 41 -6.26 21.40 -24.94
C ALA A 41 -4.96 21.14 -25.69
N ARG A 42 -4.66 19.86 -25.99
CA ARG A 42 -3.58 19.50 -26.93
C ARG A 42 -4.03 19.57 -28.39
N GLY A 43 -5.34 19.47 -28.63
CA GLY A 43 -6.00 19.75 -29.90
C GLY A 43 -6.66 21.13 -29.91
N ASP A 44 -7.82 21.23 -30.54
CA ASP A 44 -8.61 22.48 -30.57
C ASP A 44 -9.42 22.65 -29.28
N ALA A 45 -9.30 23.80 -28.63
CA ALA A 45 -9.99 24.13 -27.37
C ALA A 45 -11.43 24.64 -27.58
N LYS A 46 -11.81 25.00 -28.81
CA LYS A 46 -13.05 25.74 -29.08
C LYS A 46 -14.30 24.89 -28.95
N ALA A 47 -15.26 25.39 -28.17
CA ALA A 47 -16.58 24.80 -28.05
C ALA A 47 -17.48 25.20 -29.21
N VAL A 48 -18.22 24.23 -29.73
CA VAL A 48 -19.33 24.45 -30.67
C VAL A 48 -20.62 24.04 -29.99
N VAL A 49 -21.52 25.00 -29.76
CA VAL A 49 -22.85 24.73 -29.20
C VAL A 49 -23.72 24.06 -30.26
N GLN A 50 -24.19 22.84 -30.00
CA GLN A 50 -25.03 22.12 -30.95
C GLN A 50 -26.49 22.61 -30.87
N GLY A 51 -27.09 22.91 -32.03
CA GLY A 51 -28.53 23.17 -32.17
C GLY A 51 -29.02 24.56 -31.74
N LYS A 52 -28.56 25.63 -32.41
CA LYS A 52 -29.15 26.98 -32.27
C LYS A 52 -30.65 27.07 -32.66
N ASP A 53 -31.20 26.03 -33.29
CA ASP A 53 -32.54 26.02 -33.90
C ASP A 53 -33.57 25.15 -33.15
N ILE A 54 -33.37 24.84 -31.86
CA ILE A 54 -34.28 24.02 -31.03
C ILE A 54 -34.48 24.70 -29.67
N ASP A 55 -35.70 24.66 -29.15
CA ASP A 55 -36.19 25.25 -27.88
C ASP A 55 -35.29 24.98 -26.65
N GLY A 56 -34.18 25.71 -26.54
CA GLY A 56 -33.25 25.67 -25.41
C GLY A 56 -32.36 26.90 -25.40
N ASP A 57 -32.08 27.43 -24.20
CA ASP A 57 -31.22 28.60 -24.03
C ASP A 57 -29.75 28.28 -24.34
N ALA A 58 -28.99 29.31 -24.71
CA ALA A 58 -27.53 29.22 -24.79
C ALA A 58 -26.97 28.77 -23.43
N PRO A 59 -25.90 27.94 -23.42
CA PRO A 59 -25.31 27.50 -22.17
C PRO A 59 -24.81 28.70 -21.36
N THR A 60 -25.05 28.68 -20.05
CA THR A 60 -24.68 29.76 -19.13
C THR A 60 -23.71 29.26 -18.07
N LEU A 61 -23.02 30.19 -17.41
CA LEU A 61 -22.19 29.88 -16.26
C LEU A 61 -22.99 30.08 -14.98
N VAL A 62 -23.01 29.05 -14.14
CA VAL A 62 -23.60 29.10 -12.79
C VAL A 62 -22.57 28.64 -11.77
N GLU A 63 -22.89 28.68 -10.49
CA GLU A 63 -21.96 28.22 -9.47
C GLU A 63 -21.66 26.72 -9.61
N GLY A 64 -20.39 26.34 -9.59
CA GLY A 64 -19.93 24.95 -9.78
C GLY A 64 -19.63 24.22 -8.47
N VAL A 65 -18.91 23.11 -8.57
CA VAL A 65 -18.15 22.45 -7.49
C VAL A 65 -16.92 23.29 -7.18
N TYR A 66 -16.18 23.68 -8.21
CA TYR A 66 -15.12 24.69 -8.20
C TYR A 66 -15.64 25.89 -8.98
N GLY A 67 -15.30 27.11 -8.55
CA GLY A 67 -15.69 28.36 -9.24
C GLY A 67 -17.06 28.32 -9.94
N LYS A 68 -17.06 28.34 -11.27
CA LYS A 68 -18.25 28.21 -12.14
C LYS A 68 -18.35 26.87 -12.83
N SER A 69 -19.57 26.44 -13.09
CA SER A 69 -19.91 25.28 -13.91
C SER A 69 -20.70 25.69 -15.15
N ALA A 70 -20.67 24.84 -16.17
CA ALA A 70 -21.51 25.00 -17.35
C ALA A 70 -22.92 24.47 -17.07
N HIS A 71 -23.91 25.37 -17.14
CA HIS A 71 -25.32 25.02 -17.21
C HIS A 71 -25.73 24.81 -18.67
N ILE A 72 -25.96 23.55 -19.04
CA ILE A 72 -26.22 23.13 -20.41
C ILE A 72 -27.69 22.71 -20.53
N ASN A 73 -28.49 23.55 -21.20
CA ASN A 73 -29.89 23.29 -21.54
C ASN A 73 -30.13 23.23 -23.07
N CYS A 74 -29.08 22.90 -23.82
CA CYS A 74 -29.10 22.76 -25.28
C CYS A 74 -28.76 21.31 -25.68
N ARG A 75 -28.51 21.06 -26.97
CA ARG A 75 -28.06 19.75 -27.48
C ARG A 75 -26.60 19.41 -27.15
N GLY A 76 -26.00 20.07 -26.17
CA GLY A 76 -24.63 19.79 -25.70
C GLY A 76 -23.56 20.68 -26.31
N LEU A 77 -22.35 20.55 -25.76
CA LEU A 77 -21.14 21.23 -26.21
C LEU A 77 -20.29 20.26 -27.02
N MET A 78 -19.88 20.62 -28.23
CA MET A 78 -19.03 19.80 -29.09
C MET A 78 -17.60 20.33 -29.15
N TYR A 79 -16.62 19.43 -29.13
CA TYR A 79 -15.20 19.72 -29.25
C TYR A 79 -14.52 18.76 -30.22
N LYS A 80 -13.45 19.23 -30.87
CA LYS A 80 -12.62 18.37 -31.73
C LYS A 80 -11.94 17.30 -30.89
N ALA A 81 -12.09 16.04 -31.30
CA ALA A 81 -11.42 14.92 -30.66
C ALA A 81 -9.94 14.76 -31.04
N PRO A 82 -9.48 15.06 -32.28
CA PRO A 82 -8.07 14.98 -32.63
C PRO A 82 -7.17 15.80 -31.68
N GLY A 83 -6.24 15.12 -31.01
CA GLY A 83 -5.35 15.72 -30.01
C GLY A 83 -5.92 15.78 -28.59
N ASN A 84 -7.25 15.82 -28.44
CA ASN A 84 -7.94 15.96 -27.14
C ASN A 84 -8.43 14.64 -26.55
N LEU A 85 -8.51 13.56 -27.35
CA LEU A 85 -8.98 12.24 -26.92
C LEU A 85 -8.16 11.13 -27.59
N ASN A 86 -7.67 10.18 -26.80
CA ASN A 86 -7.02 8.97 -27.31
C ASN A 86 -7.98 7.77 -27.21
N PRO A 87 -8.48 7.20 -28.31
CA PRO A 87 -9.45 6.11 -28.27
C PRO A 87 -8.91 4.80 -27.67
N GLU A 88 -7.59 4.58 -27.72
CA GLU A 88 -6.98 3.29 -27.32
C GLU A 88 -6.70 3.18 -25.82
N SER A 89 -6.43 4.30 -25.15
CA SER A 89 -6.17 4.35 -23.72
C SER A 89 -6.34 5.77 -23.18
N GLY A 90 -6.90 5.90 -21.99
CA GLY A 90 -7.06 7.19 -21.33
C GLY A 90 -7.96 7.15 -20.09
N SER A 91 -8.27 8.34 -19.59
CA SER A 91 -9.26 8.55 -18.54
C SER A 91 -10.10 9.79 -18.82
N ILE A 92 -11.36 9.79 -18.41
CA ILE A 92 -12.25 10.95 -18.41
C ILE A 92 -12.74 11.15 -16.98
N THR A 93 -12.66 12.36 -16.44
CA THR A 93 -13.18 12.72 -15.11
C THR A 93 -13.93 14.04 -15.15
N PHE A 94 -15.04 14.15 -14.41
CA PHE A 94 -15.84 15.38 -14.32
C PHE A 94 -16.83 15.31 -13.16
N TRP A 95 -17.31 16.47 -12.75
CA TRP A 95 -18.47 16.61 -11.86
C TRP A 95 -19.73 16.83 -12.67
N PHE A 96 -20.83 16.20 -12.25
CA PHE A 96 -22.12 16.29 -12.94
C PHE A 96 -23.27 16.48 -11.96
N GLN A 97 -24.24 17.32 -12.30
CA GLN A 97 -25.48 17.50 -11.55
C GLN A 97 -26.69 17.52 -12.50
N PRO A 98 -27.70 16.64 -12.31
CA PRO A 98 -28.97 16.73 -13.02
C PRO A 98 -29.81 17.89 -12.46
N VAL A 99 -30.34 18.77 -13.32
CA VAL A 99 -31.06 19.99 -12.88
C VAL A 99 -32.56 19.77 -12.82
N ASP A 100 -33.16 19.22 -13.87
CA ASP A 100 -34.61 19.05 -14.03
C ASP A 100 -35.03 17.57 -14.14
N TRP A 101 -34.10 16.65 -13.90
CA TRP A 101 -34.33 15.20 -13.90
C TRP A 101 -33.66 14.52 -12.70
N GLU A 102 -33.90 13.21 -12.56
CA GLU A 102 -33.30 12.36 -11.53
C GLU A 102 -32.97 10.99 -12.12
N GLY A 103 -32.00 10.29 -11.55
CA GLY A 103 -31.50 9.03 -12.12
C GLY A 103 -32.56 7.92 -12.20
N SER A 104 -33.63 8.00 -11.42
CA SER A 104 -34.73 7.05 -11.40
C SER A 104 -35.76 7.24 -12.52
N ASP A 105 -35.67 8.28 -13.35
CA ASP A 105 -36.64 8.51 -14.43
C ASP A 105 -36.60 7.43 -15.54
N ASP A 106 -37.37 7.53 -16.61
CA ASP A 106 -37.34 6.50 -17.67
C ASP A 106 -36.50 6.89 -18.90
N LEU A 107 -35.88 8.05 -18.88
CA LEU A 107 -35.22 8.66 -20.05
C LEU A 107 -33.74 8.31 -20.16
N MET A 108 -33.24 8.30 -21.40
CA MET A 108 -31.79 8.22 -21.64
C MET A 108 -31.16 9.60 -21.44
N HIS A 109 -30.09 9.67 -20.65
CA HIS A 109 -29.31 10.88 -20.42
C HIS A 109 -27.87 10.65 -20.79
N ASN A 110 -27.37 11.39 -21.78
CA ASN A 110 -25.97 11.36 -22.15
C ASN A 110 -25.20 12.41 -21.36
N LEU A 111 -24.04 12.02 -20.84
CA LEU A 111 -23.15 12.91 -20.09
C LEU A 111 -21.90 13.23 -20.92
N PHE A 112 -21.44 12.26 -21.71
CA PHE A 112 -20.34 12.40 -22.64
C PHE A 112 -20.51 11.40 -23.79
N GLY A 113 -20.05 11.75 -24.98
CA GLY A 113 -19.82 10.74 -26.01
C GLY A 113 -19.01 11.22 -27.21
N THR A 114 -18.51 10.28 -28.00
CA THR A 114 -17.98 10.58 -29.34
C THR A 114 -19.12 10.69 -30.37
N GLU A 115 -18.86 11.36 -31.49
CA GLU A 115 -19.87 11.53 -32.55
C GLU A 115 -20.48 10.20 -33.03
N MET A 116 -21.80 10.17 -33.21
CA MET A 116 -22.54 8.93 -33.47
C MET A 116 -22.17 8.28 -34.81
N GLN A 117 -21.74 9.08 -35.80
CA GLN A 117 -21.32 8.58 -37.12
C GLN A 117 -19.92 7.94 -37.10
N SER A 118 -19.17 8.08 -36.01
CA SER A 118 -17.86 7.46 -35.84
C SER A 118 -17.97 5.95 -35.66
N LYS A 119 -16.92 5.23 -36.08
CA LYS A 119 -16.71 3.81 -35.73
C LYS A 119 -16.15 3.63 -34.32
N CYS A 120 -15.68 4.70 -33.68
CA CYS A 120 -15.28 4.73 -32.28
C CYS A 120 -16.37 5.41 -31.45
N HIS A 121 -17.08 4.61 -30.65
CA HIS A 121 -18.07 5.05 -29.68
C HIS A 121 -17.46 4.91 -28.29
N ILE A 122 -17.21 6.04 -27.63
CA ILE A 122 -16.87 6.11 -26.21
C ILE A 122 -17.94 6.99 -25.60
N ILE A 123 -18.82 6.42 -24.78
CA ILE A 123 -20.03 7.12 -24.30
C ILE A 123 -20.23 6.85 -22.82
N ILE A 124 -20.52 7.90 -22.05
CA ILE A 124 -20.94 7.80 -20.65
C ILE A 124 -22.40 8.26 -20.61
N TYR A 125 -23.28 7.34 -20.26
CA TYR A 125 -24.71 7.62 -20.23
C TYR A 125 -25.43 6.91 -19.08
N ARG A 126 -26.59 7.46 -18.75
CA ARG A 126 -27.66 6.75 -18.07
C ARG A 126 -28.61 6.21 -19.14
N TYR A 127 -28.79 4.89 -19.19
CA TYR A 127 -29.62 4.26 -20.21
C TYR A 127 -31.11 4.30 -19.84
N PHE A 128 -31.99 4.34 -20.84
CA PHE A 128 -33.43 4.32 -20.61
C PHE A 128 -33.87 3.05 -19.86
N ARG A 129 -34.97 3.16 -19.11
CA ARG A 129 -35.64 2.01 -18.52
C ARG A 129 -36.66 1.45 -19.51
N THR A 130 -36.77 0.13 -19.57
CA THR A 130 -37.80 -0.57 -20.33
C THR A 130 -38.20 -1.85 -19.61
N ASP A 131 -39.47 -2.20 -19.74
CA ASP A 131 -40.08 -3.44 -19.29
C ASP A 131 -39.76 -4.63 -20.22
N LYS A 132 -39.13 -4.39 -21.37
CA LYS A 132 -38.79 -5.43 -22.36
C LYS A 132 -37.46 -6.12 -22.03
N PRO A 133 -37.35 -7.46 -22.24
CA PRO A 133 -36.11 -8.20 -22.01
C PRO A 133 -35.10 -7.97 -23.14
N THR A 134 -34.15 -7.04 -22.98
CA THR A 134 -33.28 -6.58 -24.08
C THR A 134 -31.77 -6.52 -23.77
N GLY A 135 -31.23 -7.31 -22.84
CA GLY A 135 -29.76 -7.47 -22.71
C GLY A 135 -29.03 -6.76 -21.55
N GLY A 136 -29.71 -6.42 -20.45
CA GLY A 136 -29.07 -6.24 -19.14
C GLY A 136 -28.46 -4.88 -18.76
N ILE A 137 -28.59 -3.84 -19.60
CA ILE A 137 -28.04 -2.47 -19.35
C ILE A 137 -29.15 -1.44 -19.00
N PHE A 138 -30.43 -1.80 -19.11
CA PHE A 138 -31.56 -0.88 -18.89
C PHE A 138 -31.61 -0.30 -17.49
N GLY A 139 -31.87 1.00 -17.43
CA GLY A 139 -31.89 1.76 -16.18
C GLY A 139 -30.54 1.84 -15.45
N LYS A 140 -29.45 1.38 -16.07
CA LYS A 140 -28.10 1.47 -15.49
C LYS A 140 -27.37 2.71 -15.98
N PHE A 141 -26.41 3.11 -15.17
CA PHE A 141 -25.34 4.00 -15.59
C PHE A 141 -24.22 3.18 -16.21
N ALA A 142 -23.73 3.59 -17.37
CA ALA A 142 -22.83 2.78 -18.19
C ALA A 142 -21.72 3.61 -18.82
N PHE A 143 -20.56 2.97 -18.94
CA PHE A 143 -19.47 3.42 -19.79
C PHE A 143 -19.42 2.50 -21.01
N TYR A 144 -19.90 2.97 -22.15
CA TYR A 144 -20.03 2.19 -23.36
C TYR A 144 -18.84 2.45 -24.29
N LEU A 145 -18.07 1.41 -24.59
CA LEU A 145 -16.99 1.45 -25.58
C LEU A 145 -17.27 0.49 -26.73
N ARG A 146 -17.39 1.01 -27.95
CA ARG A 146 -17.48 0.22 -29.18
C ARG A 146 -16.51 0.72 -30.25
N GLY A 147 -15.85 -0.21 -30.92
CA GLY A 147 -14.97 0.04 -32.05
C GLY A 147 -15.41 -0.78 -33.26
N GLY A 148 -15.22 -0.24 -34.46
CA GLY A 148 -15.67 -0.89 -35.70
C GLY A 148 -17.19 -0.81 -35.94
N ASP A 149 -17.61 -1.51 -36.98
CA ASP A 149 -19.01 -1.56 -37.42
C ASP A 149 -19.78 -2.64 -36.63
N PRO A 150 -20.92 -2.35 -35.98
CA PRO A 150 -21.73 -3.35 -35.28
C PRO A 150 -22.12 -4.57 -36.12
N GLU A 151 -22.22 -4.40 -37.45
CA GLU A 151 -22.55 -5.49 -38.37
C GLU A 151 -21.34 -6.40 -38.65
N ASP A 152 -20.13 -5.98 -38.30
CA ASP A 152 -18.91 -6.77 -38.40
C ASP A 152 -18.71 -7.64 -37.14
N ALA A 153 -18.47 -8.93 -37.33
CA ALA A 153 -18.12 -9.87 -36.26
C ALA A 153 -16.83 -9.47 -35.49
N SER A 154 -16.01 -8.60 -36.07
CA SER A 154 -14.75 -8.12 -35.50
C SER A 154 -14.88 -6.86 -34.61
N HIS A 155 -16.10 -6.31 -34.47
CA HIS A 155 -16.36 -5.14 -33.65
C HIS A 155 -15.98 -5.40 -32.19
N SER A 156 -15.56 -4.33 -31.52
CA SER A 156 -15.23 -4.37 -30.12
C SER A 156 -16.39 -3.84 -29.30
N LEU A 157 -16.70 -4.45 -28.15
CA LEU A 157 -17.72 -3.97 -27.23
C LEU A 157 -17.30 -4.24 -25.78
N VAL A 158 -17.23 -3.18 -24.97
CA VAL A 158 -16.89 -3.24 -23.54
C VAL A 158 -17.81 -2.28 -22.81
N ILE A 159 -18.51 -2.75 -21.77
CA ILE A 159 -19.55 -1.96 -21.09
C ILE A 159 -19.51 -2.18 -19.57
N PRO A 160 -18.64 -1.48 -18.82
CA PRO A 160 -18.80 -1.36 -17.38
C PRO A 160 -20.15 -0.71 -17.05
N THR A 161 -20.89 -1.28 -16.10
CA THR A 161 -22.21 -0.75 -15.68
C THR A 161 -22.35 -0.73 -14.16
N THR A 162 -23.21 0.14 -13.65
CA THR A 162 -23.57 0.22 -12.23
C THR A 162 -25.02 0.64 -12.03
N GLN A 163 -25.62 0.21 -10.90
CA GLN A 163 -26.99 0.54 -10.50
C GLN A 163 -27.00 1.74 -9.54
N ILE A 164 -26.50 2.89 -10.01
CA ILE A 164 -26.50 4.13 -9.22
C ILE A 164 -27.67 5.06 -9.55
N SER A 165 -28.32 4.80 -10.69
CA SER A 165 -29.42 5.60 -11.21
C SER A 165 -30.57 5.70 -10.20
N ASP A 166 -30.83 4.64 -9.44
CA ASP A 166 -31.93 4.59 -8.46
C ASP A 166 -31.74 5.52 -7.25
N THR A 167 -30.51 6.01 -7.03
CA THR A 167 -30.16 6.83 -5.86
C THR A 167 -29.73 8.26 -6.21
N TRP A 168 -29.50 8.57 -7.50
CA TRP A 168 -29.05 9.89 -7.92
C TRP A 168 -30.21 10.88 -8.03
N LYS A 169 -30.28 11.82 -7.10
CA LYS A 169 -31.36 12.81 -7.02
C LYS A 169 -31.07 14.05 -7.85
N ARG A 170 -32.14 14.75 -8.23
CA ARG A 170 -32.09 16.10 -8.78
C ARG A 170 -31.29 17.03 -7.85
N GLY A 171 -30.41 17.83 -8.42
CA GLY A 171 -29.62 18.82 -7.69
C GLY A 171 -28.40 18.25 -6.94
N GLU A 172 -28.14 16.94 -7.04
CA GLU A 172 -26.99 16.31 -6.38
C GLU A 172 -25.79 16.22 -7.33
N TRP A 173 -24.69 16.89 -6.97
CA TRP A 173 -23.39 16.72 -7.62
C TRP A 173 -22.84 15.31 -7.39
N ARG A 174 -22.36 14.68 -8.46
CA ARG A 174 -21.62 13.41 -8.41
C ARG A 174 -20.32 13.54 -9.19
N HIS A 175 -19.29 12.87 -8.72
CA HIS A 175 -18.03 12.77 -9.46
C HIS A 175 -18.04 11.51 -10.30
N ILE A 176 -17.88 11.66 -11.61
CA ILE A 176 -17.86 10.57 -12.58
C ILE A 176 -16.46 10.44 -13.14
N ALA A 177 -15.91 9.23 -13.12
CA ALA A 177 -14.66 8.92 -13.78
C ALA A 177 -14.74 7.61 -14.57
N ALA A 178 -14.08 7.56 -15.72
CA ALA A 178 -14.05 6.39 -16.58
C ALA A 178 -12.62 6.20 -17.09
N THR A 179 -12.08 4.99 -17.02
CA THR A 179 -10.71 4.69 -17.48
C THR A 179 -10.73 3.50 -18.43
N TRP A 180 -9.84 3.51 -19.42
CA TRP A 180 -9.68 2.40 -20.36
C TRP A 180 -8.23 2.27 -20.82
N GLY A 181 -7.80 1.04 -21.02
CA GLY A 181 -6.47 0.70 -21.52
C GLY A 181 -6.18 -0.77 -21.30
N LYS A 182 -5.19 -1.33 -22.02
CA LYS A 182 -4.73 -2.73 -21.83
C LYS A 182 -5.87 -3.78 -21.81
N ARG A 183 -6.90 -3.61 -22.65
CA ARG A 183 -8.09 -4.49 -22.76
C ARG A 183 -9.04 -4.45 -21.55
N GLU A 184 -8.98 -3.40 -20.75
CA GLU A 184 -9.80 -3.20 -19.57
C GLU A 184 -10.46 -1.82 -19.64
N ALA A 185 -11.70 -1.74 -19.16
CA ALA A 185 -12.38 -0.48 -18.91
C ALA A 185 -13.04 -0.51 -17.53
N ARG A 186 -13.00 0.63 -16.83
CA ARG A 186 -13.54 0.79 -15.49
C ARG A 186 -14.36 2.07 -15.40
N LEU A 187 -15.44 1.99 -14.64
CA LEU A 187 -16.34 3.09 -14.32
C LEU A 187 -16.29 3.35 -12.82
N TYR A 188 -16.11 4.60 -12.44
CA TYR A 188 -16.03 5.06 -11.07
C TYR A 188 -17.10 6.10 -10.81
N VAL A 189 -17.71 6.03 -9.64
CA VAL A 189 -18.61 7.08 -9.16
C VAL A 189 -18.22 7.44 -7.74
N ASP A 190 -18.11 8.72 -7.46
CA ASP A 190 -17.74 9.27 -6.15
C ASP A 190 -16.46 8.66 -5.58
N GLY A 191 -15.45 8.53 -6.44
CA GLY A 191 -14.12 8.01 -6.06
C GLY A 191 -14.05 6.49 -5.89
N MET A 192 -15.15 5.76 -6.09
CA MET A 192 -15.20 4.30 -5.90
C MET A 192 -15.38 3.56 -7.24
N LEU A 193 -14.76 2.39 -7.38
CA LEU A 193 -14.97 1.50 -8.54
C LEU A 193 -16.42 1.02 -8.53
N ALA A 194 -17.17 1.39 -9.56
CA ALA A 194 -18.60 1.11 -9.69
C ALA A 194 -18.91 0.01 -10.72
N GLY A 195 -18.04 -0.20 -11.70
CA GLY A 195 -18.14 -1.27 -12.69
C GLY A 195 -16.83 -1.50 -13.44
N GLU A 196 -16.65 -2.71 -13.95
CA GLU A 196 -15.46 -3.14 -14.70
C GLU A 196 -15.86 -4.10 -15.81
N ALA A 197 -15.16 -4.05 -16.93
CA ALA A 197 -15.30 -5.00 -18.02
C ALA A 197 -13.98 -5.13 -18.80
N HIS A 198 -13.77 -6.30 -19.40
CA HIS A 198 -12.60 -6.58 -20.24
C HIS A 198 -13.03 -6.88 -21.67
N GLY A 199 -12.20 -6.48 -22.63
CA GLY A 199 -12.43 -6.79 -24.03
C GLY A 199 -11.51 -6.03 -24.97
N LYS A 200 -11.77 -6.16 -26.26
CA LYS A 200 -11.09 -5.33 -27.27
C LYS A 200 -11.57 -3.89 -27.09
N LEU A 201 -10.65 -2.93 -27.14
CA LEU A 201 -10.98 -1.51 -27.02
C LEU A 201 -11.10 -0.87 -28.42
N PRO A 202 -11.85 0.24 -28.55
CA PRO A 202 -11.90 1.01 -29.80
C PRO A 202 -10.51 1.51 -30.20
N SER A 203 -10.28 1.65 -31.50
CA SER A 203 -9.03 2.21 -32.06
C SER A 203 -9.28 3.24 -33.18
N ASP A 204 -10.48 3.27 -33.74
CA ASP A 204 -10.87 4.30 -34.71
C ASP A 204 -10.78 5.70 -34.09
N LYS A 205 -10.38 6.69 -34.88
CA LYS A 205 -10.18 8.07 -34.40
C LYS A 205 -11.43 8.91 -34.66
N PRO A 206 -12.20 9.31 -33.63
CA PRO A 206 -13.34 10.19 -33.81
C PRO A 206 -12.90 11.60 -34.23
N GLN A 207 -13.76 12.36 -34.92
CA GLN A 207 -13.51 13.77 -35.25
C GLN A 207 -14.03 14.71 -34.16
N TRP A 208 -15.10 14.32 -33.48
CA TRP A 208 -15.73 15.12 -32.43
C TRP A 208 -16.10 14.26 -31.23
N PHE A 209 -16.10 14.90 -30.06
CA PHE A 209 -16.83 14.44 -28.89
C PHE A 209 -17.77 15.54 -28.41
N PHE A 210 -18.75 15.16 -27.61
CA PHE A 210 -19.72 16.04 -27.00
C PHE A 210 -19.76 15.84 -25.48
N ILE A 211 -20.08 16.92 -24.78
CA ILE A 211 -20.33 16.97 -23.35
C ILE A 211 -21.81 17.29 -23.15
N SER A 212 -22.48 16.56 -22.23
CA SER A 212 -23.92 16.60 -21.96
C SER A 212 -24.78 15.97 -23.08
N ASN A 213 -25.95 16.56 -23.33
CA ASN A 213 -26.99 16.07 -24.24
C ASN A 213 -26.46 15.80 -25.66
N ASN A 214 -27.08 14.84 -26.36
CA ASN A 214 -26.93 14.62 -27.81
C ASN A 214 -28.22 13.96 -28.35
N SER A 215 -28.35 13.92 -29.67
CA SER A 215 -29.44 13.45 -30.55
C SER A 215 -30.12 12.10 -30.26
N CYS A 216 -29.64 11.28 -29.33
CA CYS A 216 -30.30 10.05 -28.87
C CYS A 216 -30.99 10.15 -27.50
N GLY A 217 -30.84 11.29 -26.79
CA GLY A 217 -31.60 11.64 -25.58
C GLY A 217 -32.66 12.72 -25.85
N LYS A 218 -33.53 12.99 -24.88
CA LYS A 218 -34.52 14.08 -25.00
C LYS A 218 -33.80 15.43 -25.07
N SER A 219 -34.11 16.26 -26.07
CA SER A 219 -33.64 17.65 -26.12
C SER A 219 -34.33 18.51 -25.05
N GLY A 220 -33.61 19.45 -24.44
CA GLY A 220 -34.16 20.41 -23.46
C GLY A 220 -34.18 19.91 -22.02
N VAL A 221 -33.23 19.04 -21.65
CA VAL A 221 -33.00 18.62 -20.25
C VAL A 221 -31.74 19.34 -19.75
N ALA A 222 -31.82 19.95 -18.57
CA ALA A 222 -30.75 20.78 -18.03
C ALA A 222 -29.77 19.98 -17.17
N ASN A 223 -28.47 20.20 -17.39
CA ASN A 223 -27.36 19.58 -16.67
C ASN A 223 -26.35 20.64 -16.24
N LEU A 224 -25.74 20.47 -15.06
CA LEU A 224 -24.52 21.17 -14.70
C LEU A 224 -23.33 20.23 -14.85
N ILE A 225 -22.25 20.74 -15.45
CA ILE A 225 -20.99 20.02 -15.60
C ILE A 225 -19.86 20.93 -15.17
N ASP A 226 -18.94 20.37 -14.42
CA ASP A 226 -17.79 21.09 -13.89
C ASP A 226 -16.53 20.23 -13.99
N GLU A 227 -15.37 20.88 -14.14
CA GLU A 227 -14.06 20.26 -14.09
C GLU A 227 -13.86 19.07 -15.06
N PHE A 228 -14.33 19.21 -16.31
CA PHE A 228 -14.26 18.14 -17.31
C PHE A 228 -12.85 17.94 -17.83
N ARG A 229 -12.27 16.76 -17.60
CA ARG A 229 -10.90 16.39 -17.98
C ARG A 229 -10.83 15.13 -18.81
N VAL A 230 -9.87 15.11 -19.74
CA VAL A 230 -9.44 13.93 -20.50
C VAL A 230 -7.93 13.76 -20.33
N TYR A 231 -7.50 12.54 -20.02
CA TYR A 231 -6.11 12.15 -19.79
C TYR A 231 -5.63 11.14 -20.84
N ASP A 232 -4.35 11.19 -21.21
CA ASP A 232 -3.67 10.22 -22.08
C ASP A 232 -3.21 8.94 -21.36
N ARG A 233 -3.49 8.84 -20.05
CA ARG A 233 -3.15 7.71 -19.19
C ARG A 233 -4.35 7.18 -18.41
N VAL A 234 -4.22 5.94 -17.94
CA VAL A 234 -5.16 5.31 -17.03
C VAL A 234 -4.89 5.82 -15.61
N LEU A 235 -5.83 6.58 -15.05
CA LEU A 235 -5.75 7.03 -13.66
C LEU A 235 -5.96 5.85 -12.71
N GLU A 236 -5.18 5.83 -11.63
CA GLU A 236 -5.31 4.87 -10.54
C GLU A 236 -6.47 5.24 -9.60
N LEU A 237 -7.04 4.24 -8.92
CA LEU A 237 -8.13 4.46 -7.96
C LEU A 237 -7.81 5.56 -6.93
N ARG A 238 -6.57 5.60 -6.42
CA ARG A 238 -6.15 6.63 -5.46
C ARG A 238 -6.22 8.06 -6.02
N GLN A 239 -5.93 8.23 -7.30
CA GLN A 239 -5.96 9.54 -7.97
C GLN A 239 -7.40 10.01 -8.14
N ILE A 240 -8.28 9.10 -8.58
CA ILE A 240 -9.73 9.35 -8.74
C ILE A 240 -10.40 9.62 -7.38
N ALA A 241 -10.03 8.87 -6.34
CA ALA A 241 -10.52 9.10 -4.99
C ALA A 241 -10.05 10.44 -4.41
N ALA A 242 -8.83 10.87 -4.73
CA ALA A 242 -8.31 12.19 -4.35
C ALA A 242 -9.06 13.32 -5.06
N GLU A 243 -9.34 13.20 -6.37
CA GLU A 243 -10.16 14.15 -7.13
C GLU A 243 -11.57 14.31 -6.52
N TYR A 244 -12.26 13.20 -6.28
CA TYR A 244 -13.56 13.22 -5.61
C TYR A 244 -13.48 13.86 -4.22
N GLY A 245 -12.49 13.47 -3.42
CA GLY A 245 -12.29 14.00 -2.07
C GLY A 245 -12.13 15.51 -2.05
N ARG A 246 -11.35 16.08 -2.99
CA ARG A 246 -11.19 17.54 -3.14
C ARG A 246 -12.51 18.21 -3.48
N GLY A 247 -13.26 17.73 -4.47
CA GLY A 247 -14.49 18.42 -4.88
C GLY A 247 -15.62 18.30 -3.84
N ARG A 248 -15.70 17.16 -3.13
CA ARG A 248 -16.62 17.02 -1.99
C ARG A 248 -16.31 18.04 -0.90
N ARG A 249 -15.04 18.32 -0.63
CA ARG A 249 -14.62 19.36 0.33
C ARG A 249 -14.94 20.75 -0.17
N ALA A 250 -14.71 21.06 -1.45
CA ALA A 250 -15.08 22.34 -2.04
C ALA A 250 -16.58 22.62 -1.88
N LEU A 251 -17.43 21.64 -2.18
CA LEU A 251 -18.88 21.73 -1.96
C LEU A 251 -19.25 21.96 -0.49
N ALA A 252 -18.62 21.21 0.43
CA ALA A 252 -18.88 21.34 1.86
C ALA A 252 -18.41 22.69 2.42
N HIS A 253 -17.26 23.19 1.95
CA HIS A 253 -16.70 24.49 2.29
C HIS A 253 -17.66 25.61 1.85
N ARG A 254 -18.09 25.59 0.58
CA ARG A 254 -19.05 26.57 0.04
C ARG A 254 -20.39 26.55 0.80
N GLN A 255 -20.89 25.35 1.13
CA GLN A 255 -22.10 25.22 1.93
C GLN A 255 -21.92 25.88 3.32
N ALA A 256 -20.75 25.71 3.94
CA ALA A 256 -20.44 26.34 5.22
C ALA A 256 -20.30 27.87 5.11
N GLU A 257 -19.69 28.39 4.04
CA GLU A 257 -19.61 29.84 3.77
C GLU A 257 -21.00 30.46 3.59
N THR A 258 -21.90 29.76 2.88
CA THR A 258 -23.28 30.22 2.66
C THR A 258 -24.07 30.33 3.96
N VAL A 259 -23.81 29.45 4.93
CA VAL A 259 -24.46 29.45 6.27
C VAL A 259 -23.79 30.47 7.22
N GLY A 260 -22.63 31.03 6.85
CA GLY A 260 -22.01 32.17 7.54
C GLY A 260 -21.22 31.85 8.81
N ALA A 261 -21.02 30.58 9.16
CA ALA A 261 -20.14 30.18 10.26
C ALA A 261 -19.68 28.73 10.13
N LEU A 262 -18.36 28.51 10.11
CA LEU A 262 -17.82 27.18 10.42
C LEU A 262 -18.18 26.82 11.87
N PRO A 263 -18.49 25.55 12.16
CA PRO A 263 -18.70 25.09 13.53
C PRO A 263 -17.47 25.39 14.41
N ALA A 264 -17.68 25.43 15.73
CA ALA A 264 -16.57 25.57 16.68
C ALA A 264 -15.48 24.50 16.43
N PRO A 265 -14.20 24.79 16.67
CA PRO A 265 -13.12 23.86 16.39
C PRO A 265 -13.27 22.48 17.04
N GLU A 266 -13.91 22.40 18.20
CA GLU A 266 -14.23 21.15 18.90
C GLU A 266 -15.23 20.29 18.11
N GLU A 267 -16.22 20.91 17.46
CA GLU A 267 -17.21 20.21 16.63
C GLU A 267 -16.58 19.76 15.30
N LEU A 268 -15.72 20.59 14.70
CA LEU A 268 -14.93 20.19 13.53
C LEU A 268 -13.93 19.07 13.87
N GLY A 269 -13.42 19.04 15.10
CA GLY A 269 -12.57 17.98 15.62
C GLY A 269 -13.19 16.59 15.55
N LYS A 270 -14.53 16.46 15.56
CA LYS A 270 -15.22 15.16 15.39
C LYS A 270 -15.06 14.57 13.99
N ARG A 271 -14.69 15.39 13.01
CA ARG A 271 -14.38 14.99 11.62
C ARG A 271 -12.90 14.64 11.43
N VAL A 272 -12.07 14.86 12.45
CA VAL A 272 -10.66 14.49 12.45
C VAL A 272 -10.52 13.08 13.02
N LYS A 273 -9.96 12.17 12.24
CA LYS A 273 -9.64 10.82 12.71
C LYS A 273 -8.20 10.81 13.21
N VAL A 274 -8.01 10.41 14.46
CA VAL A 274 -6.68 10.32 15.06
C VAL A 274 -6.44 8.88 15.52
N GLY A 275 -5.40 8.27 14.97
CA GLY A 275 -4.83 7.01 15.47
C GLY A 275 -3.58 7.31 16.27
N SER A 276 -3.44 6.70 17.43
CA SER A 276 -2.22 6.84 18.24
C SER A 276 -1.78 5.49 18.79
N LEU A 277 -0.47 5.27 18.82
CA LEU A 277 0.16 4.05 19.33
C LEU A 277 1.41 4.42 20.13
N LEU A 278 1.50 3.94 21.37
CA LEU A 278 2.75 4.03 22.14
C LEU A 278 3.76 3.08 21.51
N GLN A 279 4.95 3.59 21.19
CA GLN A 279 6.00 2.88 20.47
C GLN A 279 7.35 3.03 21.19
N ASP A 280 8.34 2.27 20.71
CA ASP A 280 9.73 2.35 21.14
C ASP A 280 9.87 2.22 22.65
N SER A 281 9.14 1.23 23.16
CA SER A 281 9.07 0.96 24.58
C SER A 281 8.48 2.12 25.39
N LEU A 282 7.34 2.66 24.94
CA LEU A 282 6.58 3.71 25.64
C LEU A 282 7.31 5.07 25.70
N LYS A 283 8.42 5.22 24.99
CA LYS A 283 9.18 6.49 24.94
C LYS A 283 8.62 7.48 23.94
N SER A 284 7.73 7.05 23.06
CA SER A 284 7.08 7.94 22.11
C SER A 284 5.67 7.51 21.79
N LEU A 285 4.86 8.48 21.40
CA LEU A 285 3.53 8.27 20.86
C LEU A 285 3.59 8.55 19.37
N PHE A 286 3.39 7.52 18.54
CA PHE A 286 3.17 7.70 17.12
C PHE A 286 1.72 8.12 16.90
N VAL A 287 1.52 9.23 16.21
CA VAL A 287 0.21 9.84 16.00
C VAL A 287 -0.01 10.03 14.51
N ARG A 288 -1.06 9.42 13.99
CA ARG A 288 -1.57 9.64 12.63
C ARG A 288 -2.83 10.48 12.71
N VAL A 289 -2.87 11.57 11.95
CA VAL A 289 -4.00 12.49 11.88
C VAL A 289 -4.54 12.50 10.45
N ASP A 290 -5.83 12.26 10.31
CA ASP A 290 -6.59 12.34 9.06
C ASP A 290 -7.65 13.44 9.20
N ALA A 291 -7.42 14.53 8.47
CA ALA A 291 -8.24 15.73 8.38
C ALA A 291 -9.04 15.80 7.07
N SER A 292 -9.11 14.70 6.31
CA SER A 292 -9.71 14.68 4.97
C SER A 292 -11.21 14.99 4.92
N GLU A 293 -11.91 14.89 6.06
CA GLU A 293 -13.34 15.20 6.21
C GLU A 293 -13.62 16.63 6.69
N LEU A 294 -12.58 17.45 6.90
CA LEU A 294 -12.77 18.87 7.19
C LEU A 294 -13.33 19.58 5.95
N PRO A 295 -14.32 20.48 6.12
CA PRO A 295 -14.89 21.26 5.03
C PRO A 295 -13.95 22.42 4.68
N ILE A 296 -12.70 22.12 4.34
CA ILE A 296 -11.65 23.08 3.98
C ILE A 296 -11.10 22.68 2.63
N GLU A 297 -11.06 23.65 1.72
CA GLU A 297 -10.63 23.45 0.36
C GLU A 297 -9.15 23.07 0.27
N ASN A 298 -8.26 23.90 0.85
CA ASN A 298 -6.82 23.68 0.80
C ASN A 298 -6.28 23.05 2.09
N LEU A 299 -6.32 21.71 2.16
CA LEU A 299 -5.79 20.98 3.32
C LEU A 299 -4.26 21.06 3.44
N SER A 300 -3.53 21.20 2.34
CA SER A 300 -2.05 21.20 2.34
C SER A 300 -1.45 22.42 3.06
N ALA A 301 -2.23 23.48 3.24
CA ALA A 301 -1.83 24.66 3.99
C ALA A 301 -2.01 24.49 5.51
N LEU A 302 -2.68 23.43 5.96
CA LEU A 302 -2.98 23.22 7.38
C LEU A 302 -1.76 22.71 8.15
N ARG A 303 -1.54 23.29 9.33
CA ARG A 303 -0.55 22.86 10.31
C ARG A 303 -1.23 21.99 11.36
N VAL A 304 -0.58 20.92 11.77
CA VAL A 304 -1.05 20.03 12.83
C VAL A 304 -0.08 20.07 13.99
N ARG A 305 -0.56 20.57 15.13
CA ARG A 305 0.18 20.58 16.39
C ARG A 305 -0.38 19.50 17.30
N MET A 306 0.49 18.66 17.84
CA MET A 306 0.12 17.54 18.68
C MET A 306 0.82 17.68 20.03
N ASP A 307 0.04 17.74 21.10
CA ASP A 307 0.52 17.89 22.47
C ASP A 307 0.15 16.67 23.30
N ALA A 308 1.07 16.18 24.12
CA ALA A 308 0.70 15.42 25.31
C ALA A 308 0.63 16.38 26.50
N ARG A 309 -0.50 16.37 27.21
CA ARG A 309 -0.75 17.25 28.35
C ARG A 309 -1.08 16.46 29.61
N THR A 310 -0.68 16.96 30.77
CA THR A 310 -1.16 16.44 32.07
C THR A 310 -2.65 16.78 32.28
N GLU A 311 -3.27 16.24 33.32
CA GLU A 311 -4.65 16.59 33.69
C GLU A 311 -4.81 18.10 34.00
N GLU A 312 -3.79 18.73 34.59
CA GLU A 312 -3.75 20.17 34.86
C GLU A 312 -3.48 21.01 33.58
N GLY A 313 -3.34 20.36 32.43
CA GLY A 313 -3.17 21.01 31.12
C GLY A 313 -1.74 21.38 30.76
N ARG A 314 -0.74 20.99 31.56
CA ARG A 314 0.68 21.26 31.26
C ARG A 314 1.16 20.41 30.08
N ILE A 315 1.75 21.03 29.07
CA ILE A 315 2.35 20.32 27.93
C ILE A 315 3.64 19.63 28.41
N VAL A 316 3.71 18.31 28.23
CA VAL A 316 4.91 17.49 28.54
C VAL A 316 5.68 17.09 27.29
N ALA A 317 5.01 17.09 26.13
CA ALA A 317 5.61 16.87 24.84
C ALA A 317 4.80 17.61 23.77
N GLN A 318 5.48 18.10 22.73
CA GLN A 318 4.85 18.74 21.59
C GLN A 318 5.60 18.35 20.31
N VAL A 319 4.86 18.15 19.23
CA VAL A 319 5.38 18.09 17.86
C VAL A 319 4.45 18.84 16.92
N GLU A 320 5.02 19.44 15.89
CA GLU A 320 4.28 20.10 14.81
C GLU A 320 4.64 19.44 13.49
N ASP A 321 3.64 19.27 12.64
CA ASP A 321 3.81 18.77 11.28
C ASP A 321 2.85 19.49 10.32
N LEU A 322 3.07 19.33 9.02
CA LEU A 322 2.17 19.80 7.97
C LEU A 322 1.24 18.65 7.56
N VAL A 323 0.00 18.98 7.20
CA VAL A 323 -0.86 18.03 6.52
C VAL A 323 -0.23 17.70 5.16
N SER A 324 0.26 16.48 5.02
CA SER A 324 0.92 16.06 3.79
C SER A 324 -0.13 15.88 2.69
N SER A 325 0.07 16.55 1.55
CA SER A 325 -0.72 16.41 0.31
C SER A 325 -2.22 16.74 0.41
N ASP A 326 -2.91 16.67 -0.72
CA ASP A 326 -4.38 16.77 -0.83
C ASP A 326 -5.12 15.62 -0.13
N LEU A 327 -4.42 14.57 0.31
CA LEU A 327 -5.01 13.44 1.02
C LEU A 327 -5.47 13.82 2.43
N GLY A 328 -4.97 14.94 2.99
CA GLY A 328 -5.43 15.41 4.29
C GLY A 328 -4.84 14.62 5.47
N VAL A 329 -3.74 13.88 5.28
CA VAL A 329 -3.16 13.00 6.29
C VAL A 329 -1.76 13.47 6.68
N THR A 330 -1.43 13.37 7.96
CA THR A 330 -0.07 13.54 8.46
C THR A 330 0.23 12.56 9.59
N GLN A 331 1.51 12.34 9.85
CA GLN A 331 1.97 11.45 10.90
C GLN A 331 3.21 12.01 11.57
N ALA A 332 3.21 12.05 12.90
CA ALA A 332 4.33 12.53 13.67
C ALA A 332 4.59 11.65 14.88
N ARG A 333 5.84 11.67 15.34
CA ARG A 333 6.28 10.97 16.53
C ARG A 333 6.48 11.97 17.66
N LEU A 334 5.62 11.88 18.66
CA LEU A 334 5.66 12.71 19.86
C LEU A 334 6.59 12.04 20.88
N SER A 335 7.73 12.67 21.20
CA SER A 335 8.66 12.12 22.19
C SER A 335 8.10 12.27 23.61
N LEU A 336 7.93 11.16 24.31
CA LEU A 336 7.51 11.05 25.71
C LEU A 336 8.66 10.57 26.60
N GLU A 337 9.91 10.62 26.14
CA GLU A 337 11.04 10.00 26.84
C GLU A 337 11.21 10.55 28.26
N THR A 338 11.01 11.85 28.44
CA THR A 338 11.13 12.54 29.73
C THR A 338 9.82 12.62 30.52
N ALA A 339 8.71 12.20 29.95
CA ALA A 339 7.41 12.19 30.64
C ALA A 339 7.35 10.99 31.61
N PRO A 340 7.01 11.18 32.90
CA PRO A 340 6.86 10.06 33.83
C PRO A 340 5.66 9.15 33.45
N PRO A 341 5.58 7.92 33.97
CA PRO A 341 4.33 7.16 33.93
C PRO A 341 3.15 7.96 34.49
N GLY A 342 1.96 7.77 33.92
CA GLY A 342 0.75 8.47 34.32
C GLY A 342 -0.25 8.67 33.19
N SER A 343 -1.37 9.31 33.52
CA SER A 343 -2.44 9.63 32.58
C SER A 343 -2.19 10.97 31.91
N TYR A 344 -2.37 11.00 30.59
CA TYR A 344 -2.16 12.17 29.76
C TYR A 344 -3.32 12.38 28.80
N LYS A 345 -3.42 13.59 28.26
CA LYS A 345 -4.35 13.93 27.19
C LYS A 345 -3.55 14.25 25.93
N LEU A 346 -3.72 13.46 24.89
CA LEU A 346 -3.28 13.83 23.54
C LEU A 346 -4.25 14.89 23.03
N VAL A 347 -3.74 16.06 22.67
CA VAL A 347 -4.49 17.16 22.07
C VAL A 347 -3.91 17.42 20.69
N VAL A 348 -4.74 17.26 19.66
CA VAL A 348 -4.41 17.58 18.27
C VAL A 348 -5.12 18.88 17.91
N VAL A 349 -4.35 19.88 17.50
CA VAL A 349 -4.85 21.18 17.04
C VAL A 349 -4.47 21.34 15.58
N ILE A 350 -5.47 21.58 14.74
CA ILE A 350 -5.29 21.89 13.34
C ILE A 350 -5.44 23.40 13.19
N GLU A 351 -4.47 24.02 12.54
CA GLU A 351 -4.35 25.47 12.40
C GLU A 351 -4.24 25.85 10.91
N ASP A 352 -4.82 26.99 10.54
CA ASP A 352 -4.66 27.58 9.21
C ASP A 352 -3.31 28.29 9.04
N ASP A 353 -3.10 28.92 7.88
CA ASP A 353 -1.92 29.71 7.55
C ASP A 353 -1.70 30.92 8.49
N LYS A 354 -2.78 31.44 9.07
CA LYS A 354 -2.80 32.53 10.07
C LYS A 354 -2.66 32.04 11.51
N LYS A 355 -2.47 30.73 11.72
CA LYS A 355 -2.45 30.06 13.03
C LYS A 355 -3.78 30.15 13.79
N SER A 356 -4.88 30.38 13.10
CA SER A 356 -6.22 30.29 13.68
C SER A 356 -6.56 28.82 13.89
N LYS A 357 -7.15 28.51 15.06
CA LYS A 357 -7.59 27.15 15.36
C LYS A 357 -8.78 26.78 14.47
N VAL A 358 -8.56 25.81 13.59
CA VAL A 358 -9.56 25.26 12.66
C VAL A 358 -10.32 24.10 13.31
N ALA A 359 -9.59 23.13 13.86
CA ALA A 359 -10.17 21.96 14.49
C ALA A 359 -9.35 21.55 15.71
N MET A 360 -10.00 20.96 16.70
CA MET A 360 -9.34 20.44 17.87
C MET A 360 -9.92 19.10 18.26
N TRP A 361 -9.06 18.10 18.35
CA TRP A 361 -9.38 16.75 18.79
C TRP A 361 -8.58 16.43 20.05
N SER A 362 -9.14 15.62 20.94
CA SER A 362 -8.36 15.13 22.08
C SER A 362 -8.84 13.78 22.60
N LYS A 363 -7.91 13.01 23.18
CA LYS A 363 -8.20 11.72 23.82
C LYS A 363 -7.24 11.47 24.97
N GLN A 364 -7.73 10.84 26.03
CA GLN A 364 -6.88 10.36 27.11
C GLN A 364 -6.06 9.13 26.68
N PHE A 365 -4.85 9.04 27.18
CA PHE A 365 -4.00 7.86 27.08
C PHE A 365 -3.15 7.73 28.34
N ASP A 366 -2.84 6.50 28.70
CA ASP A 366 -1.96 6.20 29.84
C ASP A 366 -0.59 5.81 29.35
N LYS A 367 0.45 6.41 29.92
CA LYS A 367 1.81 5.90 29.84
C LYS A 367 2.01 4.99 31.05
N PRO A 368 2.03 3.66 30.88
CA PRO A 368 2.14 2.76 32.02
C PRO A 368 3.52 2.88 32.66
N ASP A 369 3.59 2.55 33.95
CA ASP A 369 4.88 2.25 34.56
C ASP A 369 5.36 0.93 33.96
N ALA A 370 6.59 0.92 33.47
CA ALA A 370 7.16 -0.23 32.78
C ALA A 370 8.45 -0.66 33.47
N PRO A 371 8.35 -1.17 34.71
CA PRO A 371 9.53 -1.63 35.45
C PRO A 371 10.23 -2.80 34.76
N TRP A 372 9.54 -3.52 33.86
CA TRP A 372 10.12 -4.56 32.99
C TRP A 372 11.00 -4.00 31.87
N LEU A 373 10.89 -2.71 31.55
CA LEU A 373 11.59 -2.12 30.43
C LEU A 373 13.01 -1.71 30.80
N GLY A 374 13.98 -2.08 29.97
CA GLY A 374 15.38 -1.71 30.18
C GLY A 374 16.07 -2.51 31.27
N ASN A 375 15.44 -3.59 31.76
CA ASN A 375 16.04 -4.51 32.72
C ASN A 375 16.42 -5.85 32.05
N ASP A 376 16.76 -6.84 32.86
CA ASP A 376 17.16 -8.18 32.40
C ASP A 376 16.06 -9.26 32.61
N ILE A 377 14.82 -8.86 32.94
CA ILE A 377 13.67 -9.77 33.01
C ILE A 377 13.41 -10.37 31.63
N GLY A 378 13.27 -11.69 31.57
CA GLY A 378 13.13 -12.43 30.31
C GLY A 378 14.46 -12.85 29.67
N LYS A 379 15.60 -12.23 30.03
CA LYS A 379 16.92 -12.63 29.54
C LYS A 379 17.36 -13.91 30.26
N SER A 380 17.06 -15.05 29.68
CA SER A 380 17.46 -16.38 30.17
C SER A 380 18.40 -17.07 29.17
N SER A 381 19.30 -17.89 29.69
CA SER A 381 20.12 -18.82 28.90
C SER A 381 19.41 -20.13 28.57
N ASP A 382 18.16 -20.29 29.03
CA ASP A 382 17.38 -21.51 28.86
C ASP A 382 16.31 -21.31 27.77
N PRO A 383 16.16 -22.28 26.84
CA PRO A 383 15.16 -22.20 25.77
C PRO A 383 13.75 -22.03 26.31
N VAL A 384 12.96 -21.21 25.62
CA VAL A 384 11.54 -21.05 25.96
C VAL A 384 10.78 -22.25 25.40
N LYS A 385 10.04 -22.96 26.26
CA LYS A 385 9.17 -24.05 25.79
C LYS A 385 8.19 -23.50 24.74
N PRO A 386 7.96 -24.20 23.62
CA PRO A 386 8.28 -25.60 23.35
C PRO A 386 9.63 -25.83 22.63
N PHE A 387 10.46 -24.80 22.47
CA PHE A 387 11.76 -24.93 21.81
C PHE A 387 12.70 -25.82 22.63
N VAL A 388 13.63 -26.46 21.91
CA VAL A 388 14.63 -27.36 22.49
C VAL A 388 16.01 -26.71 22.35
N PRO A 389 16.97 -27.06 23.22
CA PRO A 389 18.31 -26.49 23.15
C PRO A 389 18.94 -26.60 21.76
N VAL A 390 19.53 -25.49 21.30
CA VAL A 390 20.40 -25.46 20.12
C VAL A 390 21.58 -26.39 20.35
N ARG A 391 21.82 -27.29 19.38
CA ARG A 391 22.96 -28.23 19.41
C ARG A 391 23.81 -28.07 18.18
N VAL A 392 25.10 -27.87 18.38
CA VAL A 392 26.09 -27.73 17.31
C VAL A 392 26.92 -29.00 17.19
N GLN A 393 27.03 -29.53 15.97
CA GLN A 393 27.91 -30.65 15.65
C GLN A 393 28.69 -30.35 14.36
N GLY A 394 29.92 -29.86 14.50
CA GLY A 394 30.70 -29.35 13.38
C GLY A 394 29.99 -28.14 12.73
N GLY A 395 29.85 -28.14 11.40
CA GLY A 395 29.11 -27.10 10.66
C GLY A 395 27.59 -27.32 10.59
N LYS A 396 27.01 -28.10 11.53
CA LYS A 396 25.58 -28.39 11.59
C LYS A 396 24.97 -27.84 12.87
N VAL A 397 23.84 -27.16 12.74
CA VAL A 397 23.06 -26.61 13.85
C VAL A 397 21.71 -27.31 13.90
N HIS A 398 21.40 -27.91 15.03
CA HIS A 398 20.14 -28.59 15.29
C HIS A 398 19.30 -27.73 16.23
N VAL A 399 18.08 -27.41 15.80
CA VAL A 399 17.04 -26.76 16.59
C VAL A 399 15.79 -27.63 16.57
N TRP A 400 14.70 -27.19 17.20
CA TRP A 400 13.45 -27.94 17.14
C TRP A 400 13.06 -28.19 15.68
N GLY A 401 12.84 -29.44 15.26
CA GLY A 401 12.28 -29.81 13.96
C GLY A 401 13.08 -29.38 12.72
N LYS A 402 14.31 -28.88 12.87
CA LYS A 402 15.16 -28.41 11.77
C LYS A 402 16.63 -28.72 12.02
N ARG A 403 17.36 -28.87 10.92
CA ARG A 403 18.81 -28.95 10.89
C ARG A 403 19.34 -28.02 9.81
N TYR A 404 20.19 -27.09 10.21
CA TYR A 404 20.86 -26.15 9.31
C TYR A 404 22.31 -26.55 9.11
N GLU A 405 22.84 -26.31 7.91
CA GLU A 405 24.24 -26.53 7.57
C GLU A 405 24.89 -25.25 7.08
N VAL A 406 26.08 -24.94 7.58
CA VAL A 406 26.86 -23.74 7.21
C VAL A 406 28.22 -24.06 6.60
N ALA A 407 28.58 -25.34 6.44
CA ALA A 407 29.93 -25.71 5.99
C ALA A 407 30.28 -25.14 4.60
N ASN A 408 31.49 -24.57 4.48
CA ASN A 408 32.09 -24.09 3.22
C ASN A 408 31.29 -23.03 2.46
N GLN A 409 30.43 -22.27 3.15
CA GLN A 409 29.57 -21.25 2.55
C GLN A 409 29.54 -19.98 3.42
N LEU A 410 29.35 -18.83 2.79
CA LEU A 410 29.32 -17.55 3.50
C LEU A 410 28.06 -17.39 4.38
N ILE A 411 26.94 -17.98 3.97
CA ILE A 411 25.62 -17.77 4.60
C ILE A 411 25.01 -19.11 5.04
N LEU A 412 24.27 -19.80 4.16
CA LEU A 412 23.57 -21.04 4.52
C LEU A 412 23.73 -22.08 3.42
N ASN A 413 24.30 -23.23 3.75
CA ASN A 413 24.52 -24.33 2.81
C ASN A 413 23.25 -25.15 2.58
N GLN A 414 22.53 -25.48 3.66
CA GLN A 414 21.30 -26.28 3.60
C GLN A 414 20.38 -25.97 4.78
N ALA A 415 19.07 -26.07 4.55
CA ALA A 415 18.04 -26.09 5.58
C ALA A 415 17.22 -27.38 5.42
N VAL A 416 17.27 -28.26 6.43
CA VAL A 416 16.55 -29.53 6.42
C VAL A 416 15.42 -29.46 7.44
N VAL A 417 14.18 -29.56 6.98
CA VAL A 417 13.00 -29.67 7.87
C VAL A 417 12.81 -31.12 8.26
N GLN A 418 12.64 -31.37 9.55
CA GLN A 418 12.34 -32.68 10.11
C GLN A 418 10.85 -32.79 10.46
N PRO A 419 10.25 -33.99 10.42
CA PRO A 419 8.84 -34.18 10.73
C PRO A 419 8.49 -33.74 12.16
N ASP A 420 7.38 -33.02 12.31
CA ASP A 420 6.79 -32.74 13.63
C ASP A 420 6.00 -33.96 14.14
N PRO A 421 6.35 -34.55 15.30
CA PRO A 421 5.60 -35.67 15.88
C PRO A 421 4.15 -35.32 16.26
N ASN A 422 3.82 -34.04 16.47
CA ASN A 422 2.47 -33.57 16.81
C ASN A 422 1.62 -33.21 15.60
N ALA A 423 2.19 -33.17 14.39
CA ALA A 423 1.40 -33.00 13.20
C ALA A 423 0.38 -34.15 13.14
N ALA A 424 -0.92 -33.81 13.01
CA ALA A 424 -1.97 -34.80 12.87
C ALA A 424 -2.00 -35.21 11.39
N ILE A 425 -1.89 -36.49 11.09
CA ILE A 425 -1.48 -36.94 9.75
C ILE A 425 -2.51 -37.89 9.19
N HIS A 426 -3.01 -37.55 8.00
CA HIS A 426 -3.76 -38.52 7.22
C HIS A 426 -2.76 -39.52 6.60
N ARG A 427 -3.00 -40.82 6.76
CA ARG A 427 -2.11 -41.91 6.28
C ARG A 427 -1.73 -41.84 4.79
N VAL A 428 -2.46 -41.05 4.01
CA VAL A 428 -2.34 -40.96 2.55
C VAL A 428 -1.25 -39.98 2.10
N VAL A 429 -0.68 -39.14 2.98
CA VAL A 429 0.35 -38.14 2.57
C VAL A 429 1.70 -38.36 3.25
N LYS A 430 2.25 -39.58 3.12
CA LYS A 430 3.57 -39.99 3.65
C LYS A 430 4.72 -39.05 3.27
N ARG A 431 4.63 -38.36 2.12
CA ARG A 431 5.66 -37.43 1.62
C ARG A 431 5.92 -36.21 2.54
N PHE A 432 4.98 -35.88 3.42
CA PHE A 432 5.13 -34.80 4.39
C PHE A 432 5.80 -35.25 5.72
N HIS A 433 6.21 -36.52 5.83
CA HIS A 433 6.81 -37.13 7.03
C HIS A 433 8.25 -37.60 6.84
N GLN A 434 8.98 -36.97 5.94
CA GLN A 434 10.38 -37.26 5.70
C GLN A 434 11.22 -36.02 5.93
N GLU A 435 12.50 -36.22 6.27
CA GLU A 435 13.46 -35.13 6.26
C GLU A 435 13.48 -34.49 4.86
N ALA A 436 13.48 -33.16 4.83
CA ALA A 436 13.25 -32.40 3.62
C ALA A 436 14.31 -31.32 3.46
N PRO A 437 15.33 -31.53 2.62
CA PRO A 437 16.29 -30.48 2.28
C PRO A 437 15.60 -29.45 1.38
N LEU A 438 15.37 -28.24 1.92
CA LEU A 438 14.60 -27.18 1.26
C LEU A 438 15.40 -26.48 0.17
N LEU A 439 16.69 -26.26 0.39
CA LEU A 439 17.55 -25.52 -0.54
C LEU A 439 18.01 -26.45 -1.68
N ALA A 440 17.87 -25.96 -2.91
CA ALA A 440 18.40 -26.61 -4.12
C ALA A 440 19.90 -26.37 -4.30
N ALA A 441 20.41 -25.26 -3.74
CA ALA A 441 21.82 -24.90 -3.67
C ALA A 441 22.05 -23.96 -2.46
N PRO A 442 23.30 -23.65 -2.07
CA PRO A 442 23.57 -22.70 -1.00
C PRO A 442 22.98 -21.31 -1.26
N VAL A 443 22.58 -20.63 -0.18
CA VAL A 443 22.26 -19.21 -0.19
C VAL A 443 23.53 -18.43 -0.50
N ARG A 444 23.47 -17.55 -1.51
CA ARG A 444 24.66 -16.92 -2.08
C ARG A 444 24.49 -15.45 -2.36
N LEU A 445 25.57 -14.71 -2.15
CA LEU A 445 25.69 -13.32 -2.58
C LEU A 445 26.34 -13.31 -3.97
N VAL A 446 25.62 -12.81 -4.97
CA VAL A 446 26.02 -12.81 -6.38
C VAL A 446 26.06 -11.37 -6.88
N GLY A 447 27.05 -11.03 -7.69
CA GLY A 447 27.12 -9.74 -8.37
C GLY A 447 28.35 -9.70 -9.26
N THR A 448 28.77 -8.52 -9.67
CA THR A 448 29.98 -8.34 -10.48
C THR A 448 30.86 -7.23 -9.92
N PHE A 449 32.17 -7.39 -10.05
CA PHE A 449 33.16 -6.33 -9.88
C PHE A 449 34.11 -6.33 -11.08
N GLY A 450 34.23 -5.20 -11.78
CA GLY A 450 34.88 -5.16 -13.09
C GLY A 450 34.24 -6.18 -14.06
N ALA A 451 35.07 -7.06 -14.65
CA ALA A 451 34.61 -8.14 -15.53
C ALA A 451 34.35 -9.47 -14.79
N ALA A 452 34.62 -9.55 -13.49
CA ALA A 452 34.52 -10.78 -12.72
C ALA A 452 33.16 -10.89 -12.00
N THR A 453 32.62 -12.11 -11.94
CA THR A 453 31.47 -12.45 -11.09
C THR A 453 31.95 -12.67 -9.64
N LEU A 454 31.23 -12.07 -8.69
CA LEU A 454 31.42 -12.31 -7.27
C LEU A 454 31.04 -13.75 -6.92
N LYS A 455 31.97 -14.46 -6.29
CA LYS A 455 31.82 -15.82 -5.79
C LYS A 455 32.56 -15.92 -4.47
N PHE A 456 31.80 -15.97 -3.39
CA PHE A 456 32.34 -16.11 -2.04
C PHE A 456 32.13 -17.52 -1.53
N ASP A 457 33.05 -18.42 -1.89
CA ASP A 457 33.17 -19.70 -1.20
C ASP A 457 33.94 -19.43 0.09
N ALA A 458 33.29 -19.61 1.24
CA ALA A 458 33.97 -19.47 2.53
C ALA A 458 34.78 -20.74 2.80
N GLY A 459 35.90 -20.60 3.51
CA GLY A 459 36.64 -21.74 4.06
C GLY A 459 35.86 -22.45 5.19
N ALA A 460 36.57 -22.98 6.19
CA ALA A 460 35.92 -23.55 7.36
C ALA A 460 35.20 -22.45 8.16
N VAL A 461 33.86 -22.52 8.23
CA VAL A 461 33.06 -21.64 9.08
C VAL A 461 33.39 -21.92 10.55
N LYS A 462 33.70 -20.87 11.31
CA LYS A 462 34.15 -20.97 12.70
C LYS A 462 32.97 -20.80 13.65
N SER A 463 32.71 -21.80 14.50
CA SER A 463 31.81 -21.63 15.65
C SER A 463 32.47 -20.72 16.68
N ILE A 464 31.78 -19.64 17.07
CA ILE A 464 32.28 -18.63 18.02
C ILE A 464 31.67 -18.84 19.40
N ASP A 465 30.38 -19.19 19.45
CA ASP A 465 29.64 -19.42 20.69
C ASP A 465 28.56 -20.48 20.44
N ALA A 466 28.24 -21.27 21.46
CA ALA A 466 27.19 -22.27 21.39
C ALA A 466 26.57 -22.43 22.78
N LYS A 467 25.32 -22.00 22.91
CA LYS A 467 24.52 -22.02 24.13
C LYS A 467 23.18 -22.70 23.85
N PRO A 468 22.44 -23.14 24.88
CA PRO A 468 21.12 -23.72 24.68
C PRO A 468 20.16 -22.82 23.89
N THR A 469 20.24 -21.49 24.02
CA THR A 469 19.36 -20.56 23.29
C THR A 469 19.87 -20.14 21.92
N HIS A 470 21.17 -20.27 21.64
CA HIS A 470 21.71 -19.83 20.35
C HIS A 470 23.06 -20.45 19.99
N ALA A 471 23.41 -20.40 18.70
CA ALA A 471 24.76 -20.65 18.21
C ALA A 471 25.23 -19.49 17.32
N LEU A 472 26.50 -19.09 17.48
CA LEU A 472 27.14 -18.06 16.69
C LEU A 472 28.24 -18.66 15.81
N PHE A 473 28.23 -18.30 14.53
CA PHE A 473 29.25 -18.66 13.57
C PHE A 473 29.78 -17.43 12.86
N GLN A 474 31.05 -17.50 12.46
CA GLN A 474 31.68 -16.50 11.61
C GLN A 474 32.23 -17.16 10.35
N ALA A 475 31.86 -16.59 9.20
CA ALA A 475 32.38 -16.95 7.89
C ALA A 475 33.14 -15.76 7.29
N MET A 476 34.26 -16.06 6.64
CA MET A 476 35.04 -15.09 5.89
C MET A 476 35.38 -15.70 4.52
N SER A 477 35.31 -14.89 3.48
CA SER A 477 35.85 -15.19 2.16
C SER A 477 36.51 -13.95 1.58
N GLN A 478 37.51 -14.12 0.72
CA GLN A 478 38.20 -13.02 0.07
C GLN A 478 38.27 -13.26 -1.43
N GLN A 479 37.92 -12.24 -2.22
CA GLN A 479 38.03 -12.26 -3.67
C GLN A 479 38.58 -10.92 -4.16
N GLY A 480 39.83 -10.92 -4.63
CA GLY A 480 40.51 -9.70 -5.07
C GLY A 480 40.55 -8.63 -3.95
N PRO A 481 40.09 -7.40 -4.20
CA PRO A 481 40.10 -6.33 -3.20
C PRO A 481 38.96 -6.42 -2.18
N ILE A 482 38.10 -7.45 -2.27
CA ILE A 482 36.87 -7.55 -1.47
C ILE A 482 37.02 -8.66 -0.45
N THR A 483 36.81 -8.32 0.82
CA THR A 483 36.67 -9.28 1.92
C THR A 483 35.20 -9.33 2.35
N ALA A 484 34.59 -10.50 2.23
CA ALA A 484 33.24 -10.76 2.70
C ALA A 484 33.30 -11.40 4.09
N ASN A 485 32.62 -10.78 5.05
CA ASN A 485 32.47 -11.27 6.41
C ASN A 485 30.98 -11.54 6.67
N THR A 486 30.65 -12.63 7.33
CA THR A 486 29.29 -12.90 7.79
C THR A 486 29.29 -13.45 9.20
N ALA A 487 28.52 -12.82 10.09
CA ALA A 487 28.18 -13.37 11.39
C ALA A 487 26.79 -14.00 11.30
N LEU A 488 26.70 -15.29 11.59
CA LEU A 488 25.47 -16.06 11.59
C LEU A 488 25.07 -16.36 13.02
N ARG A 489 23.85 -16.01 13.39
CA ARG A 489 23.22 -16.40 14.64
C ARG A 489 22.07 -17.34 14.35
N PHE A 490 22.02 -18.45 15.06
CA PHE A 490 20.91 -19.40 15.05
C PHE A 490 20.27 -19.37 16.43
N ASP A 491 19.00 -19.04 16.51
CA ASP A 491 18.24 -19.01 17.76
C ASP A 491 17.41 -20.30 17.92
N ASP A 492 17.03 -20.60 19.16
CA ASP A 492 16.25 -21.80 19.53
C ASP A 492 14.85 -21.82 18.91
N ASP A 493 14.31 -20.64 18.60
CA ASP A 493 13.08 -20.41 17.85
C ASP A 493 13.19 -20.68 16.33
N SER A 494 14.36 -21.15 15.88
CA SER A 494 14.71 -21.45 14.49
C SER A 494 14.96 -20.25 13.59
N VAL A 495 14.97 -19.02 14.12
CA VAL A 495 15.39 -17.82 13.39
C VAL A 495 16.90 -17.88 13.15
N ILE A 496 17.28 -17.50 11.93
CA ILE A 496 18.68 -17.31 11.56
C ILE A 496 18.86 -15.84 11.23
N THR A 497 19.81 -15.17 11.87
CA THR A 497 20.23 -13.81 11.47
C THR A 497 21.60 -13.87 10.80
N ALA A 498 21.72 -13.24 9.64
CA ALA A 498 22.98 -13.06 8.92
C ALA A 498 23.35 -11.57 8.84
N ASP A 499 24.36 -11.18 9.61
CA ASP A 499 25.02 -9.88 9.48
C ASP A 499 26.12 -9.99 8.43
N ILE A 500 25.88 -9.44 7.24
CA ILE A 500 26.78 -9.55 6.08
C ILE A 500 27.50 -8.21 5.90
N ALA A 501 28.83 -8.26 5.77
CA ALA A 501 29.66 -7.12 5.46
C ALA A 501 30.59 -7.40 4.27
N LEU A 502 30.71 -6.43 3.37
CA LEU A 502 31.75 -6.39 2.34
C LEU A 502 32.70 -5.25 2.66
N GLU A 503 33.98 -5.57 2.85
CA GLU A 503 35.07 -4.63 3.05
C GLU A 503 35.91 -4.53 1.78
N PHE A 504 36.41 -3.33 1.50
CA PHE A 504 37.10 -3.02 0.25
C PHE A 504 38.49 -2.47 0.55
N ALA A 505 39.54 -3.17 0.12
CA ALA A 505 40.93 -2.73 0.29
C ALA A 505 41.26 -1.47 -0.55
N GLN A 506 40.46 -1.23 -1.59
CA GLN A 506 40.51 -0.05 -2.45
C GLN A 506 39.11 0.22 -3.01
N PRO A 507 38.81 1.46 -3.47
CA PRO A 507 37.55 1.75 -4.14
C PRO A 507 37.24 0.73 -5.24
N THR A 508 36.10 0.06 -5.13
CA THR A 508 35.72 -1.05 -6.02
C THR A 508 34.30 -0.86 -6.55
N ASP A 509 34.14 -0.91 -7.86
CA ASP A 509 32.82 -0.84 -8.50
C ASP A 509 32.09 -2.18 -8.38
N ILE A 510 30.97 -2.18 -7.68
CA ILE A 510 30.07 -3.33 -7.53
C ILE A 510 28.81 -3.08 -8.35
N ARG A 511 28.32 -4.10 -9.03
CA ARG A 511 27.09 -4.05 -9.84
C ARG A 511 26.24 -5.31 -9.66
N ASP A 512 24.92 -5.13 -9.69
CA ASP A 512 23.89 -6.17 -9.56
C ASP A 512 24.16 -7.12 -8.39
N LEU A 513 24.46 -6.54 -7.22
CA LEU A 513 24.64 -7.30 -5.98
C LEU A 513 23.28 -7.82 -5.51
N ARG A 514 23.16 -9.13 -5.43
CA ARG A 514 21.93 -9.87 -5.16
C ARG A 514 22.17 -10.93 -4.10
N LEU A 515 21.21 -11.10 -3.21
CA LEU A 515 21.10 -12.32 -2.42
C LEU A 515 20.17 -13.29 -3.15
N GLU A 516 20.67 -14.48 -3.49
CA GLU A 516 19.87 -15.56 -4.08
C GLU A 516 19.64 -16.67 -3.06
N ILE A 517 18.37 -17.04 -2.87
CA ILE A 517 17.93 -18.16 -2.00
C ILE A 517 17.26 -19.21 -2.90
N PRO A 518 18.03 -20.20 -3.40
CA PRO A 518 17.52 -21.21 -4.32
C PRO A 518 16.86 -22.37 -3.56
N LEU A 519 15.55 -22.50 -3.72
CA LEU A 519 14.72 -23.55 -3.12
C LEU A 519 14.38 -24.62 -4.15
N LYS A 520 14.16 -25.86 -3.69
CA LYS A 520 13.62 -26.91 -4.54
C LYS A 520 12.19 -26.57 -4.97
N SER A 521 11.93 -26.55 -6.27
CA SER A 521 10.62 -26.14 -6.80
C SER A 521 9.45 -27.02 -6.34
N GLU A 522 9.69 -28.28 -6.00
CA GLU A 522 8.66 -29.17 -5.44
C GLU A 522 8.03 -28.65 -4.14
N TYR A 523 8.72 -27.76 -3.41
CA TYR A 523 8.22 -27.13 -2.19
C TYR A 523 7.75 -25.69 -2.42
N CYS A 524 7.73 -25.18 -3.64
CA CYS A 524 7.39 -23.78 -3.93
C CYS A 524 6.06 -23.68 -4.67
N ARG A 525 4.98 -23.87 -3.93
CA ARG A 525 3.60 -23.77 -4.45
C ARG A 525 2.94 -22.45 -4.05
N TRP A 526 3.19 -22.03 -2.82
CA TRP A 526 2.56 -20.89 -2.18
C TRP A 526 3.61 -19.82 -1.86
N MET A 527 3.15 -18.58 -1.81
CA MET A 527 3.91 -17.43 -1.34
C MET A 527 3.10 -16.57 -0.39
N ASN A 528 3.81 -15.86 0.49
CA ASN A 528 3.28 -14.86 1.40
C ASN A 528 4.29 -13.71 1.53
N TRP A 529 3.84 -12.46 1.45
CA TRP A 529 4.70 -11.29 1.55
C TRP A 529 4.02 -10.12 2.27
N THR A 530 4.83 -9.23 2.84
CA THR A 530 4.39 -8.00 3.51
C THR A 530 5.14 -6.79 2.95
N ASN A 531 4.49 -5.63 2.92
CA ASN A 531 5.11 -4.36 2.52
C ASN A 531 5.50 -3.49 3.75
N LEU A 532 6.42 -2.54 3.55
CA LEU A 532 7.01 -1.62 4.54
C LEU A 532 5.98 -0.92 5.44
N ASP A 533 4.84 -0.52 4.89
CA ASP A 533 3.91 0.36 5.60
C ASP A 533 2.98 -0.38 6.60
N GLY A 534 3.13 -1.70 6.74
CA GLY A 534 2.28 -2.53 7.61
C GLY A 534 0.79 -2.51 7.23
N HIS A 535 0.43 -1.83 6.15
CA HIS A 535 -0.94 -1.68 5.68
C HIS A 535 -1.39 -2.97 5.00
N ARG A 536 -2.52 -3.50 5.52
CA ARG A 536 -3.15 -4.75 5.10
C ARG A 536 -3.43 -4.84 3.60
N ASP A 537 -3.61 -3.70 2.94
CA ASP A 537 -3.94 -3.61 1.52
C ASP A 537 -2.72 -3.85 0.59
N ALA A 538 -1.50 -3.92 1.15
CA ALA A 538 -0.24 -4.12 0.41
C ALA A 538 0.52 -5.41 0.77
N SER A 539 -0.02 -6.23 1.67
CA SER A 539 0.44 -7.61 1.91
C SER A 539 -0.38 -8.59 1.08
N GLY A 540 0.17 -9.76 0.77
CA GLY A 540 -0.55 -10.76 -0.01
C GLY A 540 -0.10 -12.19 0.26
N ALA A 541 -0.97 -13.13 -0.09
CA ALA A 541 -0.69 -14.55 -0.06
C ALA A 541 -1.40 -15.24 -1.23
N GLY A 542 -0.78 -16.27 -1.81
CA GLY A 542 -1.37 -16.97 -2.94
C GLY A 542 -0.44 -18.00 -3.58
N ALA A 543 -0.90 -18.59 -4.69
CA ALA A 543 -0.06 -19.46 -5.50
C ALA A 543 1.04 -18.66 -6.19
N ILE A 544 2.24 -19.20 -6.25
CA ILE A 544 3.30 -18.66 -7.11
C ILE A 544 2.84 -18.85 -8.57
N PRO A 545 2.94 -17.83 -9.43
CA PRO A 545 2.58 -17.98 -10.85
C PRO A 545 3.32 -19.14 -11.53
N ASP A 546 2.64 -19.79 -12.47
CA ASP A 546 3.22 -20.83 -13.31
C ASP A 546 4.25 -20.24 -14.29
N GLY A 547 5.07 -21.10 -14.90
CA GLY A 547 6.06 -20.71 -15.91
C GLY A 547 7.51 -20.86 -15.46
N GLN A 548 8.42 -20.40 -16.32
CA GLN A 548 9.89 -20.44 -16.17
C GLN A 548 10.46 -19.02 -16.31
N GLY A 549 11.68 -18.80 -15.84
CA GLY A 549 12.29 -17.47 -15.76
C GLY A 549 11.70 -16.66 -14.59
N ILE A 550 11.60 -15.33 -14.74
CA ILE A 550 10.99 -14.48 -13.71
C ILE A 550 9.48 -14.66 -13.75
N VAL A 551 8.93 -15.37 -12.75
CA VAL A 551 7.49 -15.65 -12.64
C VAL A 551 6.76 -14.65 -11.76
N TRP A 552 7.50 -13.89 -10.93
CA TRP A 552 6.93 -12.83 -10.10
C TRP A 552 7.96 -11.73 -9.82
N LYS A 553 7.44 -10.50 -9.70
CA LYS A 553 8.16 -9.24 -9.52
C LYS A 553 7.49 -8.45 -8.40
N GLY A 554 8.27 -7.92 -7.46
CA GLY A 554 7.79 -7.06 -6.39
C GLY A 554 8.78 -5.95 -6.02
N VAL A 555 8.22 -4.93 -5.37
CA VAL A 555 8.98 -3.86 -4.73
C VAL A 555 9.79 -4.38 -3.56
N PHE A 556 10.49 -3.51 -2.83
CA PHE A 556 11.10 -3.93 -1.57
C PHE A 556 10.03 -4.48 -0.63
N HIS A 557 10.18 -5.75 -0.25
CA HIS A 557 9.37 -6.40 0.76
C HIS A 557 10.26 -6.77 1.95
N PRO A 558 9.97 -6.31 3.18
CA PRO A 558 10.73 -6.72 4.36
C PRO A 558 10.50 -8.19 4.73
N LEU A 559 9.55 -8.89 4.09
CA LEU A 559 9.28 -10.31 4.30
C LEU A 559 8.75 -10.95 3.00
N LEU A 560 9.31 -12.10 2.62
CA LEU A 560 8.75 -13.02 1.62
C LEU A 560 9.01 -14.45 2.07
N TRP A 561 7.97 -15.28 2.01
CA TRP A 561 8.01 -16.70 2.29
C TRP A 561 7.52 -17.49 1.09
N LEU A 562 8.22 -18.57 0.73
CA LEU A 562 7.80 -19.56 -0.27
C LEU A 562 7.68 -20.94 0.38
N GLY A 563 6.63 -21.70 0.03
CA GLY A 563 6.45 -23.04 0.60
C GLY A 563 5.34 -23.87 -0.03
N ASP A 564 5.09 -25.04 0.57
CA ASP A 564 4.01 -25.95 0.27
C ASP A 564 2.98 -25.94 1.43
N ASP A 565 2.09 -26.92 1.45
CA ASP A 565 1.02 -27.01 2.46
C ASP A 565 1.55 -27.29 3.89
N TYR A 566 2.85 -27.55 4.07
CA TYR A 566 3.45 -27.98 5.34
C TYR A 566 4.74 -27.26 5.71
N ARG A 567 5.61 -26.98 4.74
CA ARG A 567 6.97 -26.46 4.95
C ARG A 567 7.29 -25.36 3.95
N GLY A 568 8.35 -24.64 4.22
CA GLY A 568 8.79 -23.54 3.37
C GLY A 568 9.99 -22.84 3.95
N PHE A 569 10.36 -21.74 3.31
CA PHE A 569 11.51 -20.93 3.67
C PHE A 569 11.19 -19.47 3.36
N GLY A 570 11.39 -18.61 4.34
CA GLY A 570 11.22 -17.17 4.16
C GLY A 570 12.48 -16.41 4.52
N TYR A 571 12.62 -15.22 3.91
CA TYR A 571 13.53 -14.20 4.40
C TYR A 571 12.71 -13.06 5.03
N PHE A 572 13.35 -12.34 5.93
CA PHE A 572 12.83 -11.09 6.46
C PHE A 572 13.97 -10.16 6.89
N CYS A 573 13.68 -8.87 7.04
CA CYS A 573 14.64 -7.86 7.50
C CYS A 573 13.95 -6.67 8.17
N ASP A 574 14.62 -6.09 9.18
CA ASP A 574 14.08 -4.98 9.98
C ASP A 574 14.07 -3.64 9.22
N SER A 575 14.89 -3.50 8.19
CA SER A 575 15.03 -2.26 7.43
C SER A 575 15.57 -2.49 6.02
N SER A 576 15.54 -1.45 5.21
CA SER A 576 16.20 -1.40 3.90
C SER A 576 17.71 -1.12 3.99
N ALA A 577 18.34 -1.25 5.17
CA ALA A 577 19.77 -1.04 5.31
C ALA A 577 20.59 -1.96 4.39
N GLY A 578 21.49 -1.37 3.60
CA GLY A 578 22.27 -2.08 2.57
C GLY A 578 21.59 -2.15 1.20
N TRP A 579 20.32 -1.76 1.08
CA TRP A 579 19.64 -1.60 -0.20
C TRP A 579 19.89 -0.20 -0.79
N THR A 580 19.95 -0.11 -2.12
CA THR A 580 20.23 1.15 -2.83
C THR A 580 19.31 1.36 -4.02
N GLY A 581 19.07 2.62 -4.40
CA GLY A 581 18.15 3.00 -5.47
C GLY A 581 16.68 3.04 -5.00
N GLU A 582 15.77 3.24 -5.96
CA GLU A 582 14.32 3.35 -5.71
C GLU A 582 13.69 2.04 -5.19
N LEU A 583 13.27 2.02 -3.93
CA LEU A 583 12.71 0.82 -3.27
C LEU A 583 11.32 0.44 -3.79
N THR A 584 10.61 1.38 -4.43
CA THR A 584 9.29 1.15 -5.03
C THR A 584 9.35 0.61 -6.46
N ASP A 585 10.54 0.34 -6.99
CA ASP A 585 10.72 -0.36 -8.28
C ASP A 585 10.20 -1.81 -8.18
N PRO A 586 9.29 -2.27 -9.05
CA PRO A 586 8.76 -3.64 -9.00
C PRO A 586 9.79 -4.75 -9.28
N ASP A 587 11.05 -4.42 -9.59
CA ASP A 587 12.11 -5.40 -9.84
C ASP A 587 13.04 -5.64 -8.64
N ARG A 588 12.68 -5.25 -7.42
CA ARG A 588 13.54 -5.39 -6.22
C ARG A 588 13.59 -6.80 -5.65
N VAL A 589 12.43 -7.46 -5.58
CA VAL A 589 12.29 -8.82 -5.09
C VAL A 589 11.68 -9.65 -6.20
N LEU A 590 12.37 -10.72 -6.59
CA LEU A 590 11.93 -11.56 -7.71
C LEU A 590 11.76 -13.00 -7.24
N ILE A 591 10.80 -13.69 -7.86
CA ILE A 591 10.75 -15.15 -7.85
C ILE A 591 11.12 -15.61 -9.25
N ARG A 592 12.24 -16.32 -9.36
CA ARG A 592 12.72 -16.92 -10.61
C ARG A 592 12.57 -18.43 -10.53
N ARG A 593 11.98 -19.07 -11.54
CA ARG A 593 11.88 -20.53 -11.62
C ARG A 593 12.68 -21.03 -12.83
N ASP A 594 13.68 -21.86 -12.56
CA ASP A 594 14.55 -22.46 -13.57
C ASP A 594 14.58 -23.99 -13.35
N GLY A 595 13.75 -24.71 -14.12
CA GLY A 595 13.59 -26.16 -13.99
C GLY A 595 13.06 -26.57 -12.62
N GLU A 596 13.86 -27.32 -11.87
CA GLU A 596 13.54 -27.83 -10.53
C GLU A 596 13.97 -26.88 -9.39
N THR A 597 14.43 -25.67 -9.72
CA THR A 597 14.83 -24.65 -8.74
C THR A 597 13.94 -23.41 -8.83
N THR A 598 13.41 -22.97 -7.69
CA THR A 598 12.73 -21.69 -7.52
C THR A 598 13.60 -20.80 -6.62
N THR A 599 14.08 -19.67 -7.12
CA THR A 599 14.97 -18.77 -6.41
C THR A 599 14.24 -17.50 -5.99
N ILE A 600 14.31 -17.16 -4.70
CA ILE A 600 14.06 -15.79 -4.24
C ILE A 600 15.31 -14.96 -4.55
N VAL A 601 15.15 -13.88 -5.30
CA VAL A 601 16.24 -12.98 -5.67
C VAL A 601 16.00 -11.60 -5.06
N LEU A 602 16.89 -11.18 -4.16
CA LEU A 602 16.85 -9.86 -3.52
C LEU A 602 17.88 -8.96 -4.19
N ARG A 603 17.46 -7.91 -4.90
CA ARG A 603 18.37 -6.99 -5.61
C ARG A 603 18.78 -5.83 -4.72
N LEU A 604 19.84 -6.06 -3.94
CA LEU A 604 20.37 -5.12 -2.94
C LEU A 604 21.01 -3.89 -3.58
N ILE A 605 21.83 -4.09 -4.63
CA ILE A 605 22.49 -3.02 -5.38
C ILE A 605 22.33 -3.31 -6.88
N PRO A 606 21.25 -2.85 -7.54
CA PRO A 606 21.01 -3.15 -8.95
C PRO A 606 21.95 -2.38 -9.89
N GLU A 607 22.32 -1.16 -9.52
CA GLU A 607 23.12 -0.25 -10.33
C GLU A 607 24.62 -0.37 -10.02
N ALA A 608 25.47 0.07 -10.94
CA ALA A 608 26.90 0.11 -10.70
C ALA A 608 27.24 1.22 -9.67
N ARG A 609 28.03 0.89 -8.66
CA ARG A 609 28.42 1.83 -7.61
C ARG A 609 29.85 1.60 -7.13
N ALA A 610 30.63 2.68 -7.07
CA ALA A 610 31.93 2.70 -6.43
C ALA A 610 31.78 2.61 -4.91
N MET A 611 32.22 1.49 -4.34
CA MET A 611 32.20 1.25 -2.91
C MET A 611 33.55 1.65 -2.30
N LYS A 612 33.51 2.67 -1.44
CA LYS A 612 34.68 3.18 -0.70
C LYS A 612 34.68 2.78 0.77
N GLU A 613 33.49 2.61 1.33
CA GLU A 613 33.26 2.23 2.72
C GLU A 613 32.72 0.81 2.78
N ALA A 614 32.80 0.20 3.96
CA ALA A 614 32.24 -1.12 4.18
C ALA A 614 30.73 -1.11 3.92
N TRP A 615 30.27 -2.02 3.06
CA TRP A 615 28.85 -2.26 2.85
C TRP A 615 28.34 -3.26 3.87
N LYS A 616 27.17 -3.01 4.45
CA LYS A 616 26.59 -3.86 5.49
C LYS A 616 25.10 -4.06 5.24
N THR A 617 24.61 -5.26 5.51
CA THR A 617 23.18 -5.56 5.57
C THR A 617 22.93 -6.64 6.63
N LYS A 618 21.71 -6.67 7.16
CA LYS A 618 21.23 -7.72 8.06
C LYS A 618 19.99 -8.33 7.43
N ILE A 619 20.05 -9.65 7.21
CA ILE A 619 18.95 -10.42 6.64
C ILE A 619 18.74 -11.65 7.52
N SER A 620 17.48 -11.94 7.81
CA SER A 620 17.09 -13.09 8.60
C SER A 620 16.33 -14.12 7.77
N PHE A 621 16.42 -15.38 8.18
CA PHE A 621 15.79 -16.51 7.52
C PHE A 621 14.99 -17.35 8.52
N LEU A 622 13.93 -17.97 8.04
CA LEU A 622 13.15 -18.93 8.80
C LEU A 622 12.70 -20.07 7.89
N ALA A 623 13.17 -21.28 8.20
CA ALA A 623 12.58 -22.50 7.66
C ALA A 623 11.37 -22.88 8.51
N THR A 624 10.29 -23.28 7.85
CA THR A 624 9.02 -23.57 8.51
C THR A 624 8.68 -25.06 8.46
N PRO A 625 7.89 -25.58 9.42
CA PRO A 625 7.17 -24.89 10.50
C PRO A 625 8.06 -24.19 11.54
N ALA A 626 7.63 -23.07 12.13
CA ALA A 626 8.45 -22.34 13.11
C ALA A 626 8.50 -23.02 14.49
N ARG A 627 7.37 -23.59 14.93
CA ARG A 627 7.21 -24.25 16.24
C ARG A 627 6.32 -25.50 16.12
N PRO A 628 6.36 -26.43 17.09
CA PRO A 628 5.52 -27.62 17.05
C PRO A 628 4.04 -27.26 17.10
N LEU A 629 3.25 -28.01 16.36
CA LEU A 629 1.81 -27.91 16.40
C LEU A 629 1.33 -28.31 17.81
N PRO A 630 0.41 -27.53 18.43
CA PRO A 630 -0.14 -27.89 19.72
C PRO A 630 -0.85 -29.26 19.66
N PRO A 631 -0.84 -30.03 20.76
CA PRO A 631 -1.68 -31.21 20.87
C PRO A 631 -3.14 -30.87 20.54
N LYS A 632 -3.79 -31.69 19.70
CA LYS A 632 -5.17 -31.48 19.25
C LYS A 632 -5.41 -30.14 18.53
N TRP A 633 -4.41 -29.54 17.89
CA TRP A 633 -4.56 -28.26 17.17
C TRP A 633 -5.75 -28.21 16.19
N ARG A 634 -6.13 -29.35 15.57
CA ARG A 634 -7.32 -29.45 14.71
C ARG A 634 -8.66 -29.24 15.42
N GLY A 635 -8.69 -29.44 16.74
CA GLY A 635 -9.84 -29.16 17.59
C GLY A 635 -9.82 -27.76 18.21
N MET A 636 -8.77 -26.95 17.94
CA MET A 636 -8.68 -25.58 18.43
C MET A 636 -9.46 -24.66 17.48
N SER A 637 -10.56 -24.08 17.99
CA SER A 637 -11.21 -22.95 17.34
C SER A 637 -10.42 -21.69 17.66
N LEU A 638 -9.52 -21.28 16.76
CA LEU A 638 -8.93 -19.95 16.84
C LEU A 638 -10.03 -18.94 16.51
N GLY A 639 -10.52 -18.23 17.52
CA GLY A 639 -11.47 -17.13 17.33
C GLY A 639 -10.88 -16.11 16.36
N GLY A 640 -11.48 -16.01 15.18
CA GLY A 640 -11.04 -15.13 14.11
C GLY A 640 -11.29 -13.66 14.47
N ASN A 641 -10.41 -13.06 15.26
CA ASN A 641 -10.37 -11.61 15.40
C ASN A 641 -9.43 -11.02 14.36
N PHE A 642 -9.91 -10.95 13.12
CA PHE A 642 -9.63 -9.81 12.25
C PHE A 642 -10.80 -9.62 11.29
N SER A 643 -11.62 -8.62 11.57
CA SER A 643 -12.76 -8.18 10.75
C SER A 643 -12.41 -8.08 9.26
N VAL A 644 -13.05 -8.93 8.45
CA VAL A 644 -13.35 -8.67 7.04
C VAL A 644 -14.85 -8.89 6.89
N ARG A 645 -15.62 -7.80 6.85
CA ARG A 645 -17.02 -7.85 6.44
C ARG A 645 -17.05 -8.07 4.93
N HIS A 646 -17.70 -9.17 4.53
CA HIS A 646 -18.28 -9.45 3.22
C HIS A 646 -17.36 -9.46 1.99
N VAL A 647 -16.89 -10.66 1.61
CA VAL A 647 -16.71 -11.04 0.19
C VAL A 647 -17.25 -12.47 0.01
N PRO A 648 -18.06 -12.76 -1.03
CA PRO A 648 -18.61 -14.09 -1.25
C PRO A 648 -17.51 -15.06 -1.69
N TYR A 649 -17.39 -16.17 -0.96
CA TYR A 649 -16.45 -17.26 -1.23
C TYR A 649 -16.68 -17.87 -2.62
N LYS A 650 -15.63 -17.96 -3.44
CA LYS A 650 -15.52 -19.02 -4.45
C LYS A 650 -14.70 -20.16 -3.86
N GLU A 651 -15.26 -21.37 -3.96
CA GLU A 651 -14.71 -22.62 -3.45
C GLU A 651 -13.27 -22.88 -3.93
N GLY A 652 -12.38 -23.29 -3.02
CA GLY A 652 -11.10 -23.93 -3.40
C GLY A 652 -9.86 -23.63 -2.56
N CYS A 653 -9.86 -22.62 -1.67
CA CYS A 653 -8.67 -22.30 -0.87
C CYS A 653 -8.82 -22.76 0.59
N PRO A 654 -7.99 -23.70 1.11
CA PRO A 654 -7.98 -24.02 2.53
C PRO A 654 -7.27 -22.89 3.30
N MET A 655 -8.06 -21.90 3.73
CA MET A 655 -7.64 -20.73 4.53
C MET A 655 -6.92 -21.07 5.85
N HIS A 656 -6.94 -22.33 6.31
CA HIS A 656 -6.31 -22.73 7.56
C HIS A 656 -4.77 -22.75 7.51
N VAL A 657 -4.17 -22.78 6.31
CA VAL A 657 -2.70 -22.76 6.13
C VAL A 657 -2.14 -21.34 6.15
N VAL A 658 -2.95 -20.29 5.98
CA VAL A 658 -2.44 -18.90 5.93
C VAL A 658 -2.41 -18.24 7.32
N TYR A 659 -3.37 -18.56 8.19
CA TYR A 659 -3.55 -17.85 9.48
C TYR A 659 -2.60 -18.25 10.60
N TRP A 660 -2.05 -19.47 10.61
CA TRP A 660 -1.05 -19.89 11.60
C TRP A 660 0.36 -19.34 11.31
N TRP A 661 0.56 -18.83 10.10
CA TRP A 661 1.87 -18.56 9.54
C TRP A 661 2.19 -17.07 9.55
N THR A 662 1.20 -16.23 9.28
CA THR A 662 1.28 -14.81 9.58
C THR A 662 1.37 -14.59 11.09
N SER A 663 0.55 -15.24 11.92
CA SER A 663 0.70 -15.10 13.38
C SER A 663 2.03 -15.63 13.91
N ALA A 664 2.62 -16.69 13.34
CA ALA A 664 3.96 -17.13 13.74
C ALA A 664 5.06 -16.13 13.37
N PHE A 665 5.04 -15.56 12.16
CA PHE A 665 5.98 -14.51 11.74
C PHE A 665 5.76 -13.18 12.46
N PHE A 666 4.51 -12.83 12.80
CA PHE A 666 4.20 -11.63 13.59
C PHE A 666 4.51 -11.86 15.07
N GLU A 667 4.24 -13.02 15.67
CA GLU A 667 4.61 -13.32 17.07
C GLU A 667 6.13 -13.47 17.26
N SER A 668 6.86 -14.11 16.32
CA SER A 668 8.34 -14.20 16.39
C SER A 668 9.04 -12.95 15.85
N GLY A 669 8.40 -12.23 14.93
CA GLY A 669 8.97 -11.04 14.29
C GLY A 669 8.64 -9.74 15.00
N GLN A 670 7.47 -9.59 15.65
CA GLN A 670 7.16 -8.36 16.41
C GLN A 670 8.17 -8.12 17.53
N ASP A 671 8.67 -9.18 18.15
CA ASP A 671 9.77 -9.08 19.10
C ASP A 671 10.97 -8.35 18.44
N HIS A 672 11.32 -8.64 17.19
CA HIS A 672 12.47 -8.02 16.49
C HIS A 672 12.18 -6.69 15.78
N PHE A 673 10.93 -6.40 15.40
CA PHE A 673 10.57 -5.14 14.72
C PHE A 673 10.54 -3.92 15.66
N SER A 674 10.61 -4.11 17.00
CA SER A 674 10.69 -3.01 17.98
C SER A 674 12.03 -2.95 18.75
N SER A 675 13.03 -2.28 18.17
CA SER A 675 14.28 -1.85 18.83
C SER A 675 15.28 -2.96 19.24
N PRO A 676 16.58 -2.63 19.46
CA PRO A 676 17.65 -3.62 19.48
C PRO A 676 17.61 -4.52 20.72
N ARG A 677 17.54 -5.84 20.48
CA ARG A 677 17.54 -6.96 21.43
C ARG A 677 16.20 -7.24 22.12
N THR A 678 15.46 -8.14 21.51
CA THR A 678 14.47 -8.97 22.19
C THR A 678 15.06 -10.37 22.34
N ASP A 679 15.73 -10.57 23.47
CA ASP A 679 15.88 -11.90 24.04
C ASP A 679 14.49 -12.28 24.61
N THR A 680 13.91 -13.36 24.09
CA THR A 680 12.58 -13.91 24.37
C THR A 680 12.02 -13.62 25.77
N LEU A 681 10.91 -12.86 25.85
CA LEU A 681 10.20 -12.56 27.10
C LEU A 681 9.45 -13.80 27.64
N ARG A 682 9.63 -14.12 28.92
CA ARG A 682 8.85 -15.16 29.63
C ARG A 682 7.59 -14.59 30.28
N LEU A 683 6.43 -14.90 29.71
CA LEU A 683 5.10 -14.58 30.24
C LEU A 683 4.89 -14.97 31.71
N ASP A 684 5.47 -16.09 32.15
CA ASP A 684 5.28 -16.60 33.51
C ASP A 684 6.08 -15.80 34.55
N ALA A 685 7.26 -15.28 34.18
CA ALA A 685 8.07 -14.43 35.07
C ALA A 685 7.43 -13.03 35.24
N ILE A 686 6.79 -12.52 34.18
CA ILE A 686 6.01 -11.27 34.24
C ILE A 686 4.79 -11.46 35.14
N LYS A 687 4.09 -12.60 35.04
CA LYS A 687 2.97 -12.93 35.93
C LYS A 687 3.42 -13.05 37.39
N GLU A 688 4.53 -13.72 37.67
CA GLU A 688 5.07 -13.80 39.04
C GLU A 688 5.45 -12.41 39.60
N ALA A 689 6.05 -11.54 38.78
CA ALA A 689 6.36 -10.17 39.18
C ALA A 689 5.10 -9.30 39.45
N ILE A 690 4.05 -9.46 38.65
CA ILE A 690 2.75 -8.79 38.86
C ILE A 690 2.08 -9.30 40.16
N THR A 691 2.14 -10.61 40.41
CA THR A 691 1.51 -11.24 41.58
C THR A 691 2.24 -10.87 42.88
N ALA A 692 3.56 -10.64 42.83
CA ALA A 692 4.37 -10.25 43.98
C ALA A 692 4.02 -8.85 44.53
N ASN A 693 3.38 -7.99 43.73
CA ASN A 693 2.94 -6.64 44.13
C ASN A 693 1.47 -6.58 44.59
N GLY A 694 0.78 -7.72 44.71
CA GLY A 694 -0.57 -7.78 45.30
C GLY A 694 -1.71 -7.34 44.38
N GLU A 695 -1.47 -7.20 43.07
CA GLU A 695 -2.53 -6.91 42.09
C GLU A 695 -2.99 -8.19 41.38
N GLU A 696 -4.31 -8.31 41.15
CA GLU A 696 -4.88 -9.43 40.39
C GLU A 696 -4.39 -9.40 38.93
N PRO A 697 -4.05 -10.56 38.33
CA PRO A 697 -3.59 -10.60 36.95
C PRO A 697 -4.74 -10.20 36.00
N ILE A 698 -4.62 -9.01 35.43
CA ILE A 698 -5.53 -8.51 34.39
C ILE A 698 -5.53 -9.51 33.23
N SER A 699 -6.67 -10.15 32.99
CA SER A 699 -6.89 -11.20 31.98
C SER A 699 -6.88 -10.71 30.52
N HIS A 700 -6.46 -9.47 30.28
CA HIS A 700 -6.45 -8.83 28.97
C HIS A 700 -5.20 -7.97 28.78
N VAL A 701 -4.05 -8.60 28.62
CA VAL A 701 -2.88 -7.94 27.99
C VAL A 701 -3.03 -8.11 26.48
N PHE A 702 -3.49 -7.06 25.82
CA PHE A 702 -3.47 -6.95 24.36
C PHE A 702 -2.02 -6.70 23.92
N TYR A 703 -1.48 -7.60 23.10
CA TYR A 703 -0.19 -7.41 22.43
C TYR A 703 -0.36 -6.35 21.33
N THR A 704 0.46 -5.30 21.37
CA THR A 704 0.64 -4.29 20.31
C THR A 704 2.04 -4.37 19.77
#